data_AF-L8LW19-F1
#
_entry.id   AF-L8LW19-F1
#
_cell.length_a   1.000
_cell.length_b   1.000
_cell.length_c   1.000
_cell.angle_alpha   90.00
_cell.angle_beta   90.00
_cell.angle_gamma   90.00
#
_symmetry.space_group_name_H-M   'P 1'
#
loop_
_entity.id
_entity.type
_entity.pdbx_description
1 polymer ?
#
loop_
_entity_poly.entity_id
_entity_poly.type
_entity_poly.pdbx_seq_one_letter_code
_entity_poly.pdbx_strand_id
1 'polypeptide(L)'
;MNPVPDLKKDSGVSLGQTEQEQLKFLELLKFLELYQIMFTAREIDLLEEQYTTRGEAFFHVSGAGHEAVATINPYLIPEDYLHCHYRDKALMLARGISVEMFFHSLFCKDASHSRGRQMSAHMSDPTTNILSLVGPVGNNALQAVGVAAEIKDQPQNPLVFCSLGDGTSQQGEVLEAIAEAVRWQLPVLFLIEDNRFSISTRTEKKTFYNLLDGIVDNFYGLPIHHLEGKNPLLCDQVFQKIVSEIRETRKPALALMKLERLTSHTNTDDQSIYRDRQEIEQVRQEYDPIKILRFELEKLGCDAQELVSIEGNIRSIVKQAAKDAQFSNEPQAYFAAKAPLPQHLSKTATEYVGNSDSRRVTMLNAMNKVLGDRLEQDSRVFLYGEDIEDPKGDVFGVTKGLSRKFPGRVVNSPLSESTIVGTAVGRALAGGRPVAFLQFADFLPLAFNQIVSELGSMYWRSDGGWQCPVIILITCGGYRPGLGPFHAQSLEAIAVHTPGLDVAMPSTAGDAAGMLNAAFDSGRPTLFFYPKSCLNLVDLAATTSDDPQRHCVPVGKAKIVRAGSDITFVGYGNAIARCLQAADALDIEGIKSEVIDLRWLAPWDEETVLKSVNKTGKLIVVHEDNQSCGMGAEILAVVAEKSSTPVTARRVTRADTYVPCNFGNQLEILPSYKRILETAADLLDLDLDWITPPATEEGIFMVDAIGVGPSDETVIVLELDISEGAEVAEGQCLGVLEASKAAFDLEAPVQGVVEKIYVTEDQEVAVGQPLFKIRIDKDHIPAPKPITREDPGQPVIKRRQAVTTATQLMSRATKLKIGIQGIACVLGSKNITNEEVVQSIAGKEANDVLKLTGIASRHWIEPGETVLTLAKDAAQKVLAAQQVQIHDIDLIICTTGTPSQITPSLACQLLYELAGSDYECPAYDLNAACSGYLYALQNAYLYLRKHPSSKVLLVTSEILSPLLDPQNFDTQIIFSDGATATILCGEAHLDSCSFVVNEPILSGSGEPLDSLYVPTVNSSQNISMKGRKVFTKAVKKMTSVLNQACTKENIKVTELDLVIPHQANQRIIDAIAKKIGFPEKVASNIKHHGNTSSSSIPIYLAENWSTLQSKKTLALTAFGGGFTYAAAILNSLRR
;
A
#
# COMPACT_ATOMS: atom_id res chain seq x y z
N MET A 1 44.55 3.43 -22.19
CA MET A 1 44.90 2.05 -21.80
C MET A 1 46.35 1.81 -22.18
N ASN A 2 47.22 1.51 -21.22
CA ASN A 2 48.29 0.55 -21.50
C ASN A 2 47.58 -0.81 -21.51
N PRO A 3 47.69 -1.62 -22.57
CA PRO A 3 47.27 -3.01 -22.49
C PRO A 3 48.15 -3.69 -21.41
N VAL A 4 47.71 -4.85 -20.89
CA VAL A 4 48.69 -5.85 -20.44
C VAL A 4 49.80 -5.86 -21.51
N PRO A 5 51.09 -5.65 -21.16
CA PRO A 5 52.12 -5.30 -22.13
C PRO A 5 52.02 -6.18 -23.38
N ASP A 6 52.17 -5.58 -24.56
CA ASP A 6 52.17 -6.28 -25.85
C ASP A 6 53.34 -7.28 -25.87
N LEU A 7 53.07 -8.51 -25.41
CA LEU A 7 54.05 -9.57 -25.17
C LEU A 7 54.41 -10.37 -26.43
N LYS A 8 53.99 -9.92 -27.62
CA LYS A 8 54.33 -10.59 -28.90
C LYS A 8 55.73 -10.29 -29.43
N LYS A 9 56.56 -9.47 -28.78
CA LYS A 9 57.76 -8.89 -29.42
C LYS A 9 59.14 -9.42 -29.06
N ASP A 10 59.30 -10.39 -28.16
CA ASP A 10 60.65 -10.87 -27.78
C ASP A 10 60.82 -12.40 -27.69
N SER A 11 60.11 -13.18 -28.51
CA SER A 11 60.46 -14.60 -28.72
C SER A 11 61.39 -14.76 -29.93
N GLY A 12 62.66 -14.39 -29.76
CA GLY A 12 63.71 -14.70 -30.72
C GLY A 12 63.92 -16.21 -30.84
N VAL A 13 63.19 -16.89 -31.74
CA VAL A 13 63.42 -18.29 -32.10
C VAL A 13 63.17 -18.50 -33.60
N SER A 14 64.13 -19.11 -34.29
CA SER A 14 64.16 -19.28 -35.75
C SER A 14 63.15 -20.30 -36.28
N LEU A 15 62.63 -20.02 -37.48
CA LEU A 15 61.82 -20.87 -38.33
C LEU A 15 62.50 -22.23 -38.63
N GLY A 16 62.13 -23.27 -37.90
CA GLY A 16 62.55 -24.65 -38.14
C GLY A 16 61.75 -25.72 -37.38
N GLN A 17 60.57 -25.38 -36.84
CA GLN A 17 59.75 -26.30 -36.03
C GLN A 17 58.70 -27.04 -36.85
N THR A 18 58.44 -28.29 -36.48
CA THR A 18 57.37 -29.13 -37.05
C THR A 18 55.97 -28.57 -36.71
N GLU A 19 54.95 -28.88 -37.52
CA GLU A 19 53.56 -28.44 -37.30
C GLU A 19 53.04 -28.77 -35.88
N GLN A 20 53.49 -29.91 -35.33
CA GLN A 20 53.14 -30.37 -33.99
C GLN A 20 53.81 -29.56 -32.87
N GLU A 21 55.04 -29.09 -33.08
CA GLU A 21 55.73 -28.19 -32.14
C GLU A 21 55.12 -26.78 -32.15
N GLN A 22 54.68 -26.30 -33.32
CA GLN A 22 53.96 -25.04 -33.45
C GLN A 22 52.60 -25.07 -32.74
N LEU A 23 51.84 -26.17 -32.91
CA LEU A 23 50.55 -26.33 -32.23
C LEU A 23 50.71 -26.34 -30.70
N LYS A 24 51.69 -27.09 -30.20
CA LYS A 24 52.01 -27.16 -28.77
C LYS A 24 52.46 -25.81 -28.20
N PHE A 25 53.21 -25.04 -28.98
CA PHE A 25 53.63 -23.69 -28.59
C PHE A 25 52.45 -22.71 -28.52
N LEU A 26 51.53 -22.75 -29.48
CA LEU A 26 50.30 -21.93 -29.45
C LEU A 26 49.39 -22.30 -28.27
N GLU A 27 49.26 -23.60 -27.99
CA GLU A 27 48.52 -24.10 -26.82
C GLU A 27 49.14 -23.61 -25.50
N LEU A 28 50.48 -23.70 -25.38
CA LEU A 28 51.21 -23.17 -24.24
C LEU A 28 50.95 -21.66 -24.04
N LEU A 29 51.04 -20.85 -25.10
CA LEU A 29 50.81 -19.41 -25.02
C LEU A 29 49.38 -19.08 -24.56
N LYS A 30 48.38 -19.77 -25.11
CA LYS A 30 46.97 -19.59 -24.74
C LYS A 30 46.73 -19.88 -23.24
N PHE A 31 47.22 -21.00 -22.74
CA PHE A 31 47.04 -21.37 -21.34
C PHE A 31 47.91 -20.54 -20.38
N LEU A 32 49.05 -20.02 -20.84
CA LEU A 32 49.87 -19.09 -20.08
C LEU A 32 49.16 -17.73 -19.91
N GLU A 33 48.49 -17.23 -20.94
CA GLU A 33 47.67 -16.02 -20.87
C GLU A 33 46.50 -16.21 -19.90
N LEU A 34 45.77 -17.33 -20.02
CA LEU A 34 44.69 -17.68 -19.08
C LEU A 34 45.21 -17.77 -17.64
N TYR A 35 46.36 -18.40 -17.43
CA TYR A 35 46.97 -18.51 -16.10
C TYR A 35 47.29 -17.13 -15.50
N GLN A 36 47.85 -16.21 -16.29
CA GLN A 36 48.11 -14.84 -15.85
C GLN A 36 46.82 -14.13 -15.41
N ILE A 37 45.72 -14.29 -16.16
CA ILE A 37 44.41 -13.71 -15.82
C ILE A 37 43.88 -14.31 -14.52
N MET A 38 43.83 -15.64 -14.42
CA MET A 38 43.33 -16.34 -13.22
C MET A 38 44.16 -15.98 -11.99
N PHE A 39 45.49 -15.93 -12.14
CA PHE A 39 46.40 -15.55 -11.07
C PHE A 39 46.22 -14.08 -10.65
N THR A 40 46.04 -13.17 -11.61
CA THR A 40 45.72 -11.76 -11.33
C THR A 40 44.41 -11.63 -10.56
N ALA A 41 43.35 -12.35 -10.95
CA ALA A 41 42.08 -12.38 -10.24
C ALA A 41 42.24 -12.80 -8.77
N ARG A 42 43.03 -13.86 -8.52
CA ARG A 42 43.32 -14.35 -7.16
C ARG A 42 44.11 -13.35 -6.34
N GLU A 43 45.11 -12.68 -6.91
CA GLU A 43 45.89 -11.66 -6.20
C GLU A 43 45.04 -10.42 -5.89
N ILE A 44 44.09 -10.05 -6.75
CA ILE A 44 43.08 -9.02 -6.44
C ILE A 44 42.21 -9.47 -5.26
N ASP A 45 41.63 -10.68 -5.30
CA ASP A 45 40.81 -11.23 -4.21
C ASP A 45 41.53 -11.20 -2.86
N LEU A 46 42.76 -11.72 -2.82
CA LEU A 46 43.56 -11.76 -1.58
C LEU A 46 43.82 -10.35 -1.03
N LEU A 47 44.05 -9.38 -1.90
CA LEU A 47 44.32 -8.02 -1.48
C LEU A 47 43.04 -7.29 -1.02
N GLU A 48 41.90 -7.50 -1.70
CA GLU A 48 40.58 -7.03 -1.24
C GLU A 48 40.22 -7.59 0.14
N GLU A 49 40.45 -8.89 0.37
CA GLU A 49 40.29 -9.55 1.67
C GLU A 49 41.19 -8.91 2.74
N GLN A 50 42.44 -8.58 2.40
CA GLN A 50 43.34 -7.89 3.32
C GLN A 50 42.88 -6.46 3.65
N TYR A 51 42.39 -5.70 2.66
CA TYR A 51 41.87 -4.35 2.89
C TYR A 51 40.61 -4.37 3.77
N THR A 52 39.68 -5.30 3.52
CA THR A 52 38.49 -5.47 4.35
C THR A 52 38.83 -5.91 5.78
N THR A 53 39.76 -6.85 5.95
CA THR A 53 40.26 -7.30 7.27
C THR A 53 40.96 -6.19 8.06
N ARG A 54 41.62 -5.24 7.37
CA ARG A 54 42.24 -4.05 7.98
C ARG A 54 41.25 -2.93 8.29
N GLY A 55 39.98 -3.05 7.87
CA GLY A 55 38.98 -1.99 8.02
C GLY A 55 39.17 -0.81 7.05
N GLU A 56 39.95 -0.99 5.99
CA GLU A 56 40.20 0.01 4.95
C GLU A 56 39.18 -0.09 3.79
N ALA A 57 38.41 -1.18 3.72
CA ALA A 57 37.29 -1.40 2.83
C ALA A 57 36.16 -2.11 3.59
N PHE A 58 34.93 -2.06 3.06
CA PHE A 58 33.75 -2.52 3.81
C PHE A 58 33.25 -3.91 3.43
N PHE A 59 33.31 -4.27 2.15
CA PHE A 59 32.66 -5.49 1.64
C PHE A 59 33.49 -6.13 0.54
N HIS A 60 33.64 -7.46 0.62
CA HIS A 60 34.36 -8.28 -0.34
C HIS A 60 33.64 -9.62 -0.54
N VAL A 61 33.57 -10.02 -1.80
CA VAL A 61 33.07 -11.34 -2.23
C VAL A 61 34.15 -11.99 -3.07
N SER A 62 34.69 -13.09 -2.57
CA SER A 62 35.79 -13.80 -3.21
C SER A 62 35.35 -14.56 -4.45
N GLY A 63 36.11 -14.44 -5.55
CA GLY A 63 36.01 -15.30 -6.73
C GLY A 63 36.85 -16.58 -6.62
N ALA A 64 37.51 -16.83 -5.49
CA ALA A 64 38.46 -17.94 -5.36
C ALA A 64 37.82 -19.32 -5.56
N GLY A 65 38.29 -20.03 -6.59
CA GLY A 65 37.80 -21.33 -7.05
C GLY A 65 36.90 -21.26 -8.28
N HIS A 66 36.48 -20.06 -8.69
CA HIS A 66 35.64 -19.82 -9.87
C HIS A 66 36.45 -19.36 -11.10
N GLU A 67 37.78 -19.30 -11.01
CA GLU A 67 38.62 -18.65 -12.02
C GLU A 67 38.57 -19.33 -13.40
N ALA A 68 38.25 -20.62 -13.45
CA ALA A 68 38.15 -21.38 -14.69
C ALA A 68 37.02 -20.90 -15.61
N VAL A 69 36.05 -20.11 -15.14
CA VAL A 69 35.03 -19.48 -16.00
C VAL A 69 35.69 -18.62 -17.10
N ALA A 70 36.86 -18.04 -16.85
CA ALA A 70 37.61 -17.25 -17.85
C ALA A 70 38.02 -18.04 -19.11
N THR A 71 37.98 -19.37 -19.08
CA THR A 71 38.29 -20.23 -20.24
C THR A 71 37.36 -20.02 -21.43
N ILE A 72 36.17 -19.44 -21.23
CA ILE A 72 35.26 -19.12 -22.33
C ILE A 72 35.74 -17.92 -23.18
N ASN A 73 36.53 -17.00 -22.60
CA ASN A 73 36.86 -15.71 -23.22
C ASN A 73 37.45 -15.79 -24.64
N PRO A 74 38.36 -16.74 -24.97
CA PRO A 74 38.90 -16.87 -26.33
C PRO A 74 37.86 -17.14 -27.43
N TYR A 75 36.65 -17.57 -27.06
CA TYR A 75 35.55 -17.88 -27.99
C TYR A 75 34.51 -16.76 -28.08
N LEU A 76 34.65 -15.73 -27.25
CA LEU A 76 33.79 -14.56 -27.26
C LEU A 76 34.29 -13.53 -28.28
N ILE A 77 33.36 -12.85 -28.95
CA ILE A 77 33.62 -11.72 -29.84
C ILE A 77 33.20 -10.41 -29.16
N PRO A 78 33.64 -9.23 -29.62
CA PRO A 78 33.27 -7.95 -29.02
C PRO A 78 31.76 -7.71 -28.92
N GLU A 79 30.98 -8.21 -29.87
CA GLU A 79 29.53 -8.07 -29.94
C GLU A 79 28.76 -8.99 -28.98
N ASP A 80 29.43 -9.93 -28.30
CA ASP A 80 28.77 -10.76 -27.28
C ASP A 80 28.53 -9.99 -25.98
N TYR A 81 27.41 -10.32 -25.33
CA TYR A 81 26.98 -9.70 -24.08
C TYR A 81 27.15 -10.64 -22.91
N LEU A 82 27.64 -10.12 -21.77
CA LEU A 82 27.96 -10.90 -20.59
C LEU A 82 27.15 -10.42 -19.39
N HIS A 83 26.18 -11.24 -18.98
CA HIS A 83 25.58 -11.19 -17.65
C HIS A 83 26.40 -12.08 -16.72
N CYS A 84 27.48 -11.52 -16.18
CA CYS A 84 28.36 -12.22 -15.26
C CYS A 84 27.73 -12.43 -13.88
N HIS A 85 28.18 -13.46 -13.19
CA HIS A 85 27.98 -13.64 -11.76
C HIS A 85 29.05 -12.82 -11.00
N TYR A 86 28.75 -12.40 -9.76
CA TYR A 86 29.68 -11.57 -8.98
C TYR A 86 30.99 -12.30 -8.60
N ARG A 87 31.11 -13.61 -8.90
CA ARG A 87 32.33 -14.40 -8.73
C ARG A 87 33.19 -14.51 -10.01
N ASP A 88 32.71 -13.99 -11.14
CA ASP A 88 33.36 -14.07 -12.47
C ASP A 88 34.52 -13.08 -12.66
N LYS A 89 35.26 -12.78 -11.60
CA LYS A 89 36.36 -11.79 -11.61
C LYS A 89 37.39 -12.09 -12.70
N ALA A 90 37.77 -13.36 -12.86
CA ALA A 90 38.72 -13.78 -13.89
C ALA A 90 38.17 -13.55 -15.31
N LEU A 91 36.88 -13.82 -15.56
CA LEU A 91 36.26 -13.56 -16.86
C LEU A 91 36.16 -12.06 -17.14
N MET A 92 35.78 -11.25 -16.14
CA MET A 92 35.74 -9.79 -16.26
C MET A 92 37.11 -9.20 -16.63
N LEU A 93 38.20 -9.70 -16.01
CA LEU A 93 39.58 -9.35 -16.38
C LEU A 93 39.92 -9.79 -17.80
N ALA A 94 39.60 -11.04 -18.16
CA ALA A 94 39.85 -11.59 -19.50
C ALA A 94 39.17 -10.77 -20.60
N ARG A 95 37.99 -10.23 -20.28
CA ARG A 95 37.15 -9.45 -21.18
C ARG A 95 37.62 -7.99 -21.33
N GLY A 96 38.38 -7.48 -20.36
CA GLY A 96 39.04 -6.18 -20.46
C GLY A 96 38.85 -5.23 -19.27
N ILE A 97 38.16 -5.63 -18.20
CA ILE A 97 38.09 -4.79 -16.99
C ILE A 97 39.49 -4.67 -16.39
N SER A 98 39.91 -3.43 -16.14
CA SER A 98 41.24 -3.16 -15.58
C SER A 98 41.36 -3.60 -14.12
N VAL A 99 42.58 -3.96 -13.70
CA VAL A 99 42.91 -4.27 -12.30
C VAL A 99 42.54 -3.11 -11.36
N GLU A 100 42.79 -1.88 -11.79
CA GLU A 100 42.48 -0.67 -11.01
C GLU A 100 40.98 -0.50 -10.74
N MET A 101 40.12 -0.87 -11.70
CA MET A 101 38.67 -0.76 -11.56
C MET A 101 38.12 -1.60 -10.39
N PHE A 102 38.67 -2.79 -10.15
CA PHE A 102 38.29 -3.61 -8.99
C PHE A 102 38.53 -2.89 -7.67
N PHE A 103 39.65 -2.18 -7.55
CA PHE A 103 39.97 -1.41 -6.35
C PHE A 103 39.22 -0.09 -6.27
N HIS A 104 38.97 0.59 -7.39
CA HIS A 104 38.05 1.74 -7.40
C HIS A 104 36.66 1.32 -6.90
N SER A 105 36.17 0.15 -7.32
CA SER A 105 34.91 -0.42 -6.85
C SER A 105 34.97 -0.83 -5.37
N LEU A 106 36.05 -1.51 -4.94
CA LEU A 106 36.28 -1.91 -3.54
C LEU A 106 36.18 -0.72 -2.57
N PHE A 107 36.83 0.39 -2.92
CA PHE A 107 36.88 1.59 -2.10
C PHE A 107 35.72 2.58 -2.40
N CYS A 108 34.78 2.22 -3.28
CA CYS A 108 33.66 3.07 -3.70
C CYS A 108 34.09 4.46 -4.21
N LYS A 109 35.15 4.53 -5.02
CA LYS A 109 35.76 5.79 -5.47
C LYS A 109 35.01 6.44 -6.63
N ASP A 110 35.28 7.74 -6.87
CA ASP A 110 34.67 8.50 -7.97
C ASP A 110 34.99 7.91 -9.35
N ALA A 111 36.19 7.35 -9.53
CA ALA A 111 36.61 6.73 -10.78
C ALA A 111 36.05 5.30 -11.00
N SER A 112 35.27 4.77 -10.06
CA SER A 112 34.61 3.47 -10.24
C SER A 112 33.51 3.54 -11.31
N HIS A 113 33.18 2.40 -11.91
CA HIS A 113 32.13 2.26 -12.93
C HIS A 113 30.73 2.75 -12.48
N SER A 114 30.52 2.97 -11.19
CA SER A 114 29.27 3.44 -10.60
C SER A 114 29.41 4.74 -9.80
N ARG A 115 30.62 5.33 -9.77
CA ARG A 115 30.98 6.46 -8.88
C ARG A 115 30.60 6.19 -7.42
N GLY A 116 30.86 4.97 -6.95
CA GLY A 116 30.63 4.54 -5.57
C GLY A 116 29.16 4.24 -5.22
N ARG A 117 28.27 4.08 -6.22
CA ARG A 117 26.83 3.81 -5.99
C ARG A 117 26.49 2.32 -5.90
N GLN A 118 27.34 1.45 -6.44
CA GLN A 118 27.15 -0.01 -6.42
C GLN A 118 27.94 -0.67 -5.28
N MET A 119 27.54 -1.90 -4.94
CA MET A 119 28.40 -2.77 -4.12
C MET A 119 29.69 -3.10 -4.89
N SER A 120 30.80 -3.25 -4.16
CA SER A 120 32.13 -3.45 -4.74
C SER A 120 32.23 -4.59 -5.77
N ALA A 121 31.49 -5.67 -5.56
CA ALA A 121 31.47 -6.83 -6.46
C ALA A 121 30.50 -6.69 -7.66
N HIS A 122 29.62 -5.69 -7.68
CA HIS A 122 28.59 -5.53 -8.70
C HIS A 122 29.07 -4.64 -9.86
N MET A 123 30.09 -5.12 -10.56
CA MET A 123 30.71 -4.35 -11.63
C MET A 123 29.85 -4.27 -12.90
N SER A 124 30.23 -3.35 -13.79
CA SER A 124 29.62 -3.21 -15.11
C SER A 124 30.59 -2.50 -16.03
N ASP A 125 30.57 -2.81 -17.32
CA ASP A 125 31.33 -2.08 -18.33
C ASP A 125 30.62 -2.12 -19.70
N PRO A 126 29.95 -1.02 -20.10
CA PRO A 126 29.33 -0.91 -21.41
C PRO A 126 30.29 -1.05 -22.58
N THR A 127 31.58 -0.73 -22.41
CA THR A 127 32.55 -0.78 -23.51
C THR A 127 32.94 -2.21 -23.90
N THR A 128 32.76 -3.16 -23.00
CA THR A 128 33.05 -4.58 -23.19
C THR A 128 31.80 -5.47 -23.13
N ASN A 129 30.62 -4.85 -23.13
CA ASN A 129 29.31 -5.50 -23.00
C ASN A 129 29.16 -6.36 -21.73
N ILE A 130 29.77 -5.94 -20.62
CA ILE A 130 29.51 -6.52 -19.30
C ILE A 130 28.37 -5.75 -18.65
N LEU A 131 27.21 -6.40 -18.59
CA LEU A 131 25.99 -5.79 -18.06
C LEU A 131 26.12 -5.51 -16.56
N SER A 132 25.36 -4.53 -16.08
CA SER A 132 25.35 -4.17 -14.65
C SER A 132 24.81 -5.30 -13.78
N LEU A 133 25.66 -5.83 -12.90
CA LEU A 133 25.27 -6.78 -11.87
C LEU A 133 24.36 -6.13 -10.80
N VAL A 134 23.57 -6.96 -10.12
CA VAL A 134 22.65 -6.58 -9.05
C VAL A 134 22.57 -7.66 -7.96
N GLY A 135 22.16 -7.28 -6.75
CA GLY A 135 22.10 -8.17 -5.58
C GLY A 135 20.96 -9.20 -5.62
N PRO A 136 19.72 -8.83 -6.01
CA PRO A 136 18.68 -9.76 -6.44
C PRO A 136 19.14 -10.73 -7.53
N VAL A 137 19.76 -11.84 -7.11
CA VAL A 137 20.32 -12.83 -8.02
C VAL A 137 19.22 -13.47 -8.87
N GLY A 138 19.52 -13.74 -10.14
CA GLY A 138 18.60 -14.40 -11.07
C GLY A 138 17.78 -13.45 -11.94
N ASN A 139 17.60 -12.19 -11.52
CA ASN A 139 16.88 -11.17 -12.29
C ASN A 139 17.49 -10.95 -13.69
N ASN A 140 18.82 -11.04 -13.77
CA ASN A 140 19.58 -10.86 -15.00
C ASN A 140 19.32 -11.95 -16.06
N ALA A 141 18.74 -13.10 -15.69
CA ALA A 141 18.48 -14.18 -16.63
C ALA A 141 17.43 -13.79 -17.68
N LEU A 142 16.34 -13.14 -17.27
CA LEU A 142 15.32 -12.64 -18.21
C LEU A 142 15.85 -11.50 -19.09
N GLN A 143 16.74 -10.67 -18.55
CA GLN A 143 17.43 -9.64 -19.33
C GLN A 143 18.35 -10.25 -20.38
N ALA A 144 19.08 -11.32 -20.04
CA ALA A 144 19.94 -12.03 -20.98
C ALA A 144 19.13 -12.55 -22.19
N VAL A 145 17.91 -13.05 -21.93
CA VAL A 145 16.98 -13.47 -22.97
C VAL A 145 16.53 -12.29 -23.83
N GLY A 146 16.19 -11.15 -23.22
CA GLY A 146 15.87 -9.92 -23.94
C GLY A 146 17.00 -9.41 -24.83
N VAL A 147 18.22 -9.37 -24.32
CA VAL A 147 19.43 -9.02 -25.09
C VAL A 147 19.59 -9.99 -26.26
N ALA A 148 19.48 -11.30 -26.02
CA ALA A 148 19.62 -12.32 -27.06
C ALA A 148 18.57 -12.19 -28.16
N ALA A 149 17.35 -11.79 -27.79
CA ALA A 149 16.28 -11.56 -28.75
C ALA A 149 16.47 -10.28 -29.58
N GLU A 150 17.22 -9.30 -29.09
CA GLU A 150 17.56 -8.08 -29.83
C GLU A 150 18.74 -8.30 -30.78
N ILE A 151 19.72 -9.11 -30.38
CA ILE A 151 20.94 -9.34 -31.16
C ILE A 151 20.86 -10.56 -32.09
N LYS A 152 19.78 -11.35 -32.02
CA LYS A 152 19.65 -12.67 -32.66
C LYS A 152 20.05 -12.65 -34.14
N ASP A 153 19.53 -11.66 -34.86
CA ASP A 153 19.65 -11.53 -36.31
C ASP A 153 20.82 -10.64 -36.75
N GLN A 154 21.72 -10.27 -35.83
CA GLN A 154 22.91 -9.49 -36.17
C GLN A 154 23.91 -10.34 -37.00
N PRO A 155 24.54 -9.77 -38.04
CA PRO A 155 25.41 -10.52 -38.97
C PRO A 155 26.59 -11.26 -38.33
N GLN A 156 27.10 -10.74 -37.21
CA GLN A 156 28.24 -11.30 -36.48
C GLN A 156 27.87 -12.57 -35.69
N ASN A 157 26.59 -12.92 -35.64
CA ASN A 157 26.04 -13.99 -34.82
C ASN A 157 26.49 -13.88 -33.35
N PRO A 158 26.30 -12.73 -32.68
CA PRO A 158 26.65 -12.59 -31.28
C PRO A 158 25.79 -13.50 -30.41
N LEU A 159 26.29 -13.82 -29.22
CA LEU A 159 25.58 -14.60 -28.20
C LEU A 159 25.51 -13.82 -26.89
N VAL A 160 24.67 -14.31 -25.98
CA VAL A 160 24.62 -13.83 -24.60
C VAL A 160 25.13 -14.92 -23.67
N PHE A 161 26.10 -14.57 -22.84
CA PHE A 161 26.58 -15.40 -21.74
C PHE A 161 25.89 -14.98 -20.45
N CYS A 162 25.17 -15.90 -19.80
CA CYS A 162 24.48 -15.66 -18.55
C CYS A 162 25.00 -16.62 -17.48
N SER A 163 25.85 -16.10 -16.59
CA SER A 163 26.41 -16.87 -15.47
C SER A 163 25.54 -16.74 -14.23
N LEU A 164 25.32 -17.86 -13.55
CA LEU A 164 24.41 -18.02 -12.43
C LEU A 164 25.04 -18.94 -11.37
N GLY A 165 24.82 -18.67 -10.09
CA GLY A 165 25.16 -19.63 -9.04
C GLY A 165 24.17 -20.82 -8.99
N ASP A 166 24.61 -21.96 -8.47
CA ASP A 166 23.76 -23.12 -8.16
C ASP A 166 22.51 -22.76 -7.36
N GLY A 167 22.63 -21.99 -6.28
CA GLY A 167 21.48 -21.50 -5.51
C GLY A 167 20.59 -20.54 -6.30
N THR A 168 21.21 -19.66 -7.11
CA THR A 168 20.50 -18.70 -7.96
C THR A 168 19.66 -19.39 -9.04
N SER A 169 20.09 -20.55 -9.52
CA SER A 169 19.40 -21.31 -10.57
C SER A 169 17.97 -21.74 -10.21
N GLN A 170 17.57 -21.59 -8.94
CA GLN A 170 16.25 -21.95 -8.41
C GLN A 170 15.28 -20.76 -8.32
N GLN A 171 15.69 -19.56 -8.73
CA GLN A 171 14.78 -18.40 -8.82
C GLN A 171 13.79 -18.60 -9.97
N GLY A 172 12.52 -18.25 -9.76
CA GLY A 172 11.46 -18.43 -10.76
C GLY A 172 11.80 -17.80 -12.11
N GLU A 173 12.35 -16.57 -12.07
CA GLU A 173 12.77 -15.83 -13.25
C GLU A 173 13.88 -16.51 -14.06
N VAL A 174 14.74 -17.32 -13.43
CA VAL A 174 15.74 -18.13 -14.14
C VAL A 174 15.08 -19.27 -14.92
N LEU A 175 14.12 -19.94 -14.30
CA LEU A 175 13.38 -21.04 -14.95
C LEU A 175 12.57 -20.51 -16.13
N GLU A 176 11.92 -19.36 -15.95
CA GLU A 176 11.23 -18.63 -17.00
C GLU A 176 12.16 -18.22 -18.14
N ALA A 177 13.35 -17.68 -17.82
CA ALA A 177 14.34 -17.29 -18.82
C ALA A 177 14.82 -18.46 -19.69
N ILE A 178 15.11 -19.62 -19.08
CA ILE A 178 15.50 -20.82 -19.84
C ILE A 178 14.34 -21.25 -20.74
N ALA A 179 13.11 -21.31 -20.22
CA ALA A 179 11.94 -21.67 -21.01
C ALA A 179 11.70 -20.70 -22.18
N GLU A 180 11.87 -19.40 -21.95
CA GLU A 180 11.72 -18.34 -22.95
C GLU A 180 12.80 -18.42 -24.04
N ALA A 181 14.05 -18.66 -23.65
CA ALA A 181 15.14 -18.87 -24.61
C ALA A 181 14.90 -20.09 -25.51
N VAL A 182 14.37 -21.18 -24.94
CA VAL A 182 14.01 -22.39 -25.70
C VAL A 182 12.86 -22.09 -26.67
N ARG A 183 11.80 -21.45 -26.18
CA ARG A 183 10.59 -21.11 -26.95
C ARG A 183 10.92 -20.31 -28.19
N TRP A 184 11.77 -19.30 -28.05
CA TRP A 184 12.12 -18.38 -29.14
C TRP A 184 13.43 -18.74 -29.87
N GLN A 185 14.07 -19.84 -29.49
CA GLN A 185 15.38 -20.27 -30.00
C GLN A 185 16.37 -19.09 -29.97
N LEU A 186 16.72 -18.65 -28.76
CA LEU A 186 17.58 -17.49 -28.53
C LEU A 186 19.02 -17.92 -28.22
N PRO A 187 20.05 -17.23 -28.76
CA PRO A 187 21.45 -17.61 -28.61
C PRO A 187 22.02 -17.23 -27.22
N VAL A 188 21.51 -17.87 -26.16
CA VAL A 188 21.94 -17.68 -24.77
C VAL A 188 22.68 -18.92 -24.27
N LEU A 189 23.87 -18.75 -23.69
CA LEU A 189 24.52 -19.76 -22.87
C LEU A 189 24.22 -19.48 -21.40
N PHE A 190 23.41 -20.33 -20.77
CA PHE A 190 23.23 -20.33 -19.32
C PHE A 190 24.33 -21.19 -18.69
N LEU A 191 25.23 -20.58 -17.93
CA LEU A 191 26.24 -21.28 -17.13
C LEU A 191 25.82 -21.29 -15.66
N ILE A 192 25.68 -22.49 -15.09
CA ILE A 192 25.48 -22.67 -13.66
C ILE A 192 26.83 -23.02 -13.02
N GLU A 193 27.32 -22.14 -12.17
CA GLU A 193 28.51 -22.29 -11.35
C GLU A 193 28.15 -23.04 -10.06
N ASP A 194 28.35 -24.36 -10.07
CA ASP A 194 28.03 -25.24 -8.95
C ASP A 194 29.22 -25.42 -8.02
N ASN A 195 29.30 -24.52 -7.03
CA ASN A 195 30.25 -24.62 -5.92
C ASN A 195 29.72 -25.44 -4.73
N ARG A 196 28.55 -26.08 -4.87
CA ARG A 196 27.85 -26.91 -3.88
C ARG A 196 27.21 -26.15 -2.70
N PHE A 197 27.27 -24.82 -2.67
CA PHE A 197 26.82 -24.01 -1.54
C PHE A 197 26.11 -22.70 -1.93
N SER A 198 24.84 -22.60 -1.54
CA SER A 198 24.11 -21.33 -1.50
C SER A 198 24.27 -20.70 -0.11
N ILE A 199 25.19 -19.73 -0.01
CA ILE A 199 25.68 -19.15 1.26
C ILE A 199 26.25 -20.26 2.16
N SER A 200 25.45 -20.79 3.10
CA SER A 200 25.80 -21.89 4.00
C SER A 200 25.05 -23.20 3.70
N THR A 201 24.06 -23.16 2.80
CA THR A 201 23.21 -24.31 2.48
C THR A 201 23.85 -25.16 1.39
N ARG A 202 24.09 -26.45 1.65
CA ARG A 202 24.49 -27.39 0.60
C ARG A 202 23.37 -27.53 -0.44
N THR A 203 23.70 -27.38 -1.71
CA THR A 203 22.72 -27.35 -2.83
C THR A 203 22.38 -28.73 -3.40
N GLU A 204 23.14 -29.77 -3.05
CA GLU A 204 22.79 -31.16 -3.37
C GLU A 204 21.32 -31.45 -2.99
N LYS A 205 20.58 -32.08 -3.91
CA LYS A 205 19.14 -32.41 -3.80
C LYS A 205 18.20 -31.20 -3.73
N LYS A 206 18.69 -29.99 -4.02
CA LYS A 206 17.91 -28.73 -3.97
C LYS A 206 17.97 -27.94 -5.27
N THR A 207 18.49 -28.52 -6.35
CA THR A 207 18.53 -27.88 -7.66
C THR A 207 17.76 -28.69 -8.69
N PHE A 208 17.28 -28.04 -9.75
CA PHE A 208 16.56 -28.73 -10.83
C PHE A 208 17.40 -29.82 -11.52
N TYR A 209 18.73 -29.73 -11.44
CA TYR A 209 19.67 -30.67 -12.06
C TYR A 209 20.22 -31.72 -11.08
N ASN A 210 20.03 -31.55 -9.77
CA ASN A 210 20.46 -32.50 -8.74
C ASN A 210 19.27 -32.76 -7.80
N LEU A 211 18.48 -33.78 -8.16
CA LEU A 211 17.24 -34.18 -7.51
C LEU A 211 17.47 -35.28 -6.47
N LEU A 212 16.42 -35.67 -5.73
CA LEU A 212 16.47 -36.76 -4.76
C LEU A 212 16.90 -38.10 -5.39
N ASP A 213 16.50 -38.34 -6.63
CA ASP A 213 16.77 -39.57 -7.38
C ASP A 213 18.10 -39.51 -8.16
N GLY A 214 18.85 -38.41 -8.07
CA GLY A 214 20.15 -38.23 -8.69
C GLY A 214 20.26 -37.00 -9.60
N ILE A 215 21.34 -36.96 -10.37
CA ILE A 215 21.64 -35.89 -11.32
C ILE A 215 20.88 -36.15 -12.62
N VAL A 216 20.22 -35.12 -13.15
CA VAL A 216 19.59 -35.15 -14.48
C VAL A 216 20.49 -34.47 -15.52
N ASP A 217 20.39 -34.90 -16.77
CA ASP A 217 21.23 -34.45 -17.90
C ASP A 217 20.46 -33.61 -18.92
N ASN A 218 19.19 -33.29 -18.64
CA ASN A 218 18.34 -32.48 -19.50
C ASN A 218 17.41 -31.58 -18.68
N PHE A 219 17.15 -30.37 -19.19
CA PHE A 219 16.14 -29.47 -18.63
C PHE A 219 15.47 -28.66 -19.75
N TYR A 220 14.12 -28.63 -19.76
CA TYR A 220 13.32 -28.04 -20.85
C TYR A 220 13.74 -28.47 -22.27
N GLY A 221 14.20 -29.72 -22.43
CA GLY A 221 14.65 -30.24 -23.73
C GLY A 221 16.08 -29.83 -24.09
N LEU A 222 16.77 -29.04 -23.27
CA LEU A 222 18.19 -28.73 -23.44
C LEU A 222 19.06 -29.78 -22.72
N PRO A 223 20.03 -30.41 -23.41
CA PRO A 223 21.05 -31.21 -22.73
C PRO A 223 21.89 -30.31 -21.82
N ILE A 224 22.25 -30.82 -20.64
CA ILE A 224 23.12 -30.15 -19.69
C ILE A 224 24.57 -30.52 -20.02
N HIS A 225 25.35 -29.54 -20.46
CA HIS A 225 26.77 -29.73 -20.71
C HIS A 225 27.54 -29.64 -19.39
N HIS A 226 28.27 -30.69 -19.01
CA HIS A 226 29.01 -30.73 -17.76
C HIS A 226 30.47 -30.26 -17.94
N LEU A 227 30.91 -29.34 -17.10
CA LEU A 227 32.28 -28.84 -17.04
C LEU A 227 32.91 -29.14 -15.67
N GLU A 228 34.20 -29.46 -15.66
CA GLU A 228 34.98 -29.70 -14.46
C GLU A 228 35.86 -28.47 -14.17
N GLY A 229 35.32 -27.55 -13.38
CA GLY A 229 35.89 -26.22 -13.13
C GLY A 229 37.27 -26.22 -12.45
N LYS A 230 37.68 -27.33 -11.82
CA LYS A 230 39.08 -27.45 -11.34
C LYS A 230 40.09 -27.67 -12.46
N ASN A 231 39.67 -28.06 -13.66
CA ASN A 231 40.54 -28.35 -14.80
C ASN A 231 40.25 -27.43 -16.00
N PRO A 232 40.95 -26.28 -16.09
CA PRO A 232 40.73 -25.31 -17.17
C PRO A 232 40.94 -25.86 -18.59
N LEU A 233 41.81 -26.87 -18.79
CA LEU A 233 42.03 -27.47 -20.11
C LEU A 233 40.81 -28.26 -20.59
N LEU A 234 40.09 -28.93 -19.67
CA LEU A 234 38.84 -29.63 -20.01
C LEU A 234 37.70 -28.64 -20.26
N CYS A 235 37.60 -27.58 -19.45
CA CYS A 235 36.62 -26.51 -19.67
C CYS A 235 36.79 -25.87 -21.05
N ASP A 236 38.03 -25.62 -21.48
CA ASP A 236 38.36 -25.02 -22.76
C ASP A 236 37.75 -25.78 -23.95
N GLN A 237 37.90 -27.10 -23.97
CA GLN A 237 37.36 -27.96 -25.03
C GLN A 237 35.83 -27.93 -25.08
N VAL A 238 35.18 -27.93 -23.91
CA VAL A 238 33.71 -27.92 -23.81
C VAL A 238 33.15 -26.56 -24.21
N PHE A 239 33.75 -25.46 -23.76
CA PHE A 239 33.30 -24.11 -24.15
C PHE A 239 33.48 -23.84 -25.63
N GLN A 240 34.59 -24.26 -26.25
CA GLN A 240 34.79 -24.14 -27.69
C GLN A 240 33.61 -24.75 -28.45
N LYS A 241 33.24 -25.97 -28.07
CA LYS A 241 32.15 -26.72 -28.69
C LYS A 241 30.81 -26.00 -28.49
N ILE A 242 30.45 -25.66 -27.26
CA ILE A 242 29.16 -25.02 -26.95
C ILE A 242 29.01 -23.68 -27.68
N VAL A 243 30.03 -22.82 -27.63
CA VAL A 243 29.98 -21.50 -28.28
C VAL A 243 29.85 -21.64 -29.80
N SER A 244 30.59 -22.58 -30.40
CA SER A 244 30.49 -22.86 -31.84
C SER A 244 29.08 -23.35 -32.22
N GLU A 245 28.50 -24.26 -31.43
CA GLU A 245 27.15 -24.79 -31.62
C GLU A 245 26.08 -23.69 -31.49
N ILE A 246 26.17 -22.79 -30.51
CA ILE A 246 25.25 -21.66 -30.35
C ILE A 246 25.34 -20.72 -31.56
N ARG A 247 26.55 -20.40 -32.03
CA ARG A 247 26.71 -19.50 -33.19
C ARG A 247 26.18 -20.12 -34.48
N GLU A 248 26.37 -21.42 -34.68
CA GLU A 248 25.88 -22.14 -35.86
C GLU A 248 24.35 -22.30 -35.83
N THR A 249 23.81 -22.75 -34.70
CA THR A 249 22.38 -23.13 -34.60
C THR A 249 21.48 -21.99 -34.18
N ARG A 250 22.04 -20.93 -33.59
CA ARG A 250 21.34 -19.80 -32.96
C ARG A 250 20.36 -20.23 -31.87
N LYS A 251 20.61 -21.37 -31.22
CA LYS A 251 19.78 -21.93 -30.13
C LYS A 251 20.45 -21.75 -28.76
N PRO A 252 19.69 -21.81 -27.66
CA PRO A 252 20.27 -21.71 -26.33
C PRO A 252 21.01 -22.98 -25.95
N ALA A 253 21.93 -22.87 -24.99
CA ALA A 253 22.57 -24.02 -24.34
C ALA A 253 22.60 -23.83 -22.81
N LEU A 254 22.65 -24.95 -22.10
CA LEU A 254 22.71 -25.01 -20.64
C LEU A 254 23.95 -25.78 -20.21
N ALA A 255 24.78 -25.16 -19.39
CA ALA A 255 26.03 -25.71 -18.91
C ALA A 255 26.08 -25.71 -17.39
N LEU A 256 26.60 -26.79 -16.80
CA LEU A 256 26.84 -26.95 -15.38
C LEU A 256 28.35 -27.08 -15.15
N MET A 257 28.97 -26.06 -14.57
CA MET A 257 30.36 -26.11 -14.16
C MET A 257 30.46 -26.48 -12.70
N LYS A 258 30.93 -27.70 -12.44
CA LYS A 258 31.24 -28.16 -11.09
C LYS A 258 32.56 -27.55 -10.64
N LEU A 259 32.54 -26.81 -9.55
CA LEU A 259 33.70 -26.13 -9.00
C LEU A 259 33.64 -26.09 -7.47
N GLU A 260 34.55 -25.37 -6.82
CA GLU A 260 34.61 -25.28 -5.37
C GLU A 260 34.72 -23.83 -4.91
N ARG A 261 34.11 -23.52 -3.75
CA ARG A 261 34.34 -22.24 -3.06
C ARG A 261 35.52 -22.39 -2.08
N LEU A 262 36.64 -21.72 -2.35
CA LEU A 262 37.88 -21.90 -1.57
C LEU A 262 37.91 -21.10 -0.26
N THR A 263 37.04 -20.10 -0.15
CA THR A 263 36.91 -19.18 1.00
C THR A 263 35.45 -19.06 1.46
N SER A 264 35.21 -18.28 2.52
CA SER A 264 33.85 -17.93 2.97
C SER A 264 33.01 -17.28 1.87
N HIS A 265 31.70 -17.26 2.04
CA HIS A 265 30.75 -16.68 1.07
C HIS A 265 31.06 -15.19 0.81
N THR A 266 31.31 -14.43 1.87
CA THR A 266 31.72 -13.02 1.91
C THR A 266 32.69 -12.81 3.08
N ASN A 267 33.26 -11.60 3.21
CA ASN A 267 34.07 -11.22 4.38
C ASN A 267 33.29 -11.20 5.71
N THR A 268 31.96 -11.27 5.68
CA THR A 268 31.09 -11.33 6.88
C THR A 268 30.64 -12.74 7.24
N ASP A 269 31.05 -13.75 6.46
CA ASP A 269 30.71 -15.16 6.64
C ASP A 269 31.90 -15.97 7.18
N ASP A 270 31.62 -17.03 7.93
CA ASP A 270 32.62 -17.97 8.42
C ASP A 270 32.23 -19.40 8.04
N GLN A 271 32.86 -19.89 6.99
CA GLN A 271 32.61 -21.24 6.49
C GLN A 271 32.98 -22.36 7.46
N SER A 272 33.83 -22.10 8.46
CA SER A 272 34.19 -23.12 9.46
C SER A 272 33.02 -23.49 10.38
N ILE A 273 31.96 -22.68 10.40
CA ILE A 273 30.74 -22.95 11.17
C ILE A 273 29.92 -24.10 10.55
N TYR A 274 29.97 -24.28 9.23
CA TYR A 274 29.12 -25.23 8.51
C TYR A 274 29.86 -26.18 7.55
N ARG A 275 31.19 -26.07 7.45
CA ARG A 275 32.06 -27.00 6.71
C ARG A 275 33.09 -27.60 7.64
N ASP A 276 33.42 -28.86 7.41
CA ASP A 276 34.48 -29.52 8.16
C ASP A 276 35.86 -28.95 7.78
N ARG A 277 36.77 -28.87 8.75
CA ARG A 277 38.11 -28.33 8.53
C ARG A 277 38.91 -29.17 7.55
N GLN A 278 38.80 -30.51 7.60
CA GLN A 278 39.51 -31.39 6.68
C GLN A 278 38.96 -31.21 5.26
N GLU A 279 37.63 -31.05 5.10
CA GLU A 279 37.01 -30.72 3.81
C GLU A 279 37.56 -29.42 3.23
N ILE A 280 37.67 -28.34 4.03
CA ILE A 280 38.22 -27.05 3.57
C ILE A 280 39.68 -27.19 3.13
N GLU A 281 40.51 -27.87 3.93
CA GLU A 281 41.93 -28.06 3.63
C GLU A 281 42.13 -28.92 2.37
N GLN A 282 41.36 -30.00 2.23
CA GLN A 282 41.38 -30.86 1.04
C GLN A 282 40.97 -30.08 -0.22
N VAL A 283 39.86 -29.34 -0.17
CA VAL A 283 39.38 -28.54 -1.30
C VAL A 283 40.45 -27.55 -1.78
N ARG A 284 41.14 -26.87 -0.86
CA ARG A 284 42.22 -25.93 -1.20
C ARG A 284 43.45 -26.61 -1.82
N GLN A 285 43.69 -27.89 -1.56
CA GLN A 285 44.82 -28.63 -2.11
C GLN A 285 44.50 -29.26 -3.46
N GLU A 286 43.32 -29.86 -3.59
CA GLU A 286 42.97 -30.74 -4.72
C GLU A 286 42.09 -30.08 -5.78
N TYR A 287 41.41 -28.97 -5.47
CA TYR A 287 40.40 -28.35 -6.35
C TYR A 287 40.71 -26.90 -6.74
N ASP A 288 41.89 -26.37 -6.40
CA ASP A 288 42.29 -25.02 -6.81
C ASP A 288 42.72 -25.01 -8.30
N PRO A 289 41.94 -24.38 -9.21
CA PRO A 289 42.18 -24.46 -10.64
C PRO A 289 43.50 -23.78 -11.06
N ILE A 290 43.98 -22.81 -10.28
CA ILE A 290 45.26 -22.13 -10.54
C ILE A 290 46.43 -23.09 -10.31
N LYS A 291 46.39 -23.90 -9.24
CA LYS A 291 47.45 -24.88 -8.96
C LYS A 291 47.51 -25.96 -10.03
N ILE A 292 46.34 -26.43 -10.46
CA ILE A 292 46.22 -27.44 -11.51
C ILE A 292 46.74 -26.89 -12.84
N LEU A 293 46.31 -25.69 -13.25
CA LEU A 293 46.79 -25.08 -14.49
C LEU A 293 48.30 -24.79 -14.46
N ARG A 294 48.84 -24.33 -13.32
CA ARG A 294 50.28 -24.12 -13.14
C ARG A 294 51.06 -25.41 -13.39
N PHE A 295 50.59 -26.52 -12.82
CA PHE A 295 51.22 -27.84 -13.02
C PHE A 295 51.13 -28.33 -14.46
N GLU A 296 50.00 -28.10 -15.15
CA GLU A 296 49.87 -28.45 -16.57
C GLU A 296 50.76 -27.58 -17.48
N LEU A 297 50.95 -26.29 -17.16
CA LEU A 297 51.89 -25.42 -17.89
C LEU A 297 53.34 -25.92 -17.80
N GLU A 298 53.78 -26.36 -16.63
CA GLU A 298 55.12 -26.96 -16.46
C GLU A 298 55.27 -28.23 -17.33
N LYS A 299 54.23 -29.07 -17.41
CA LYS A 299 54.23 -30.24 -18.31
C LYS A 299 54.23 -29.88 -19.80
N LEU A 300 53.56 -28.78 -20.16
CA LEU A 300 53.54 -28.26 -21.53
C LEU A 300 54.90 -27.64 -21.92
N GLY A 301 55.79 -27.42 -20.95
CA GLY A 301 57.18 -26.99 -21.16
C GLY A 301 57.46 -25.55 -20.71
N CYS A 302 56.58 -24.93 -19.95
CA CYS A 302 56.84 -23.62 -19.33
C CYS A 302 57.91 -23.76 -18.23
N ASP A 303 58.90 -22.87 -18.22
CA ASP A 303 59.90 -22.85 -17.15
C ASP A 303 59.26 -22.40 -15.82
N ALA A 304 59.50 -23.16 -14.75
CA ALA A 304 59.02 -22.83 -13.41
C ALA A 304 59.58 -21.48 -12.92
N GLN A 305 60.81 -21.12 -13.31
CA GLN A 305 61.40 -19.84 -12.93
C GLN A 305 60.75 -18.66 -13.65
N GLU A 306 60.31 -18.88 -14.89
CA GLU A 306 59.54 -17.90 -15.66
C GLU A 306 58.17 -17.65 -15.01
N LEU A 307 57.46 -18.70 -14.61
CA LEU A 307 56.20 -18.58 -13.88
C LEU A 307 56.37 -17.78 -12.58
N VAL A 308 57.41 -18.06 -11.79
CA VAL A 308 57.72 -17.28 -10.57
C VAL A 308 57.95 -15.80 -10.87
N SER A 309 58.65 -15.48 -11.96
CA SER A 309 58.88 -14.11 -12.39
C SER A 309 57.58 -13.40 -12.78
N ILE A 310 56.72 -14.07 -13.55
CA ILE A 310 55.40 -13.58 -13.97
C ILE A 310 54.52 -13.31 -12.74
N GLU A 311 54.42 -14.27 -11.81
CA GLU A 311 53.66 -14.12 -10.57
C GLU A 311 54.16 -12.92 -9.73
N GLY A 312 55.49 -12.74 -9.63
CA GLY A 312 56.10 -11.61 -8.94
C GLY A 312 55.74 -10.26 -9.56
N ASN A 313 55.76 -10.18 -10.89
CA ASN A 313 55.36 -8.97 -11.62
C ASN A 313 53.87 -8.64 -11.42
N ILE A 314 52.98 -9.64 -11.54
CA ILE A 314 51.53 -9.48 -11.32
C ILE A 314 51.25 -8.95 -9.91
N ARG A 315 51.88 -9.53 -8.88
CA ARG A 315 51.76 -9.05 -7.49
C ARG A 315 52.16 -7.59 -7.35
N SER A 316 53.19 -7.14 -8.06
CA SER A 316 53.60 -5.73 -8.07
C SER A 316 52.56 -4.83 -8.74
N ILE A 317 52.03 -5.25 -9.88
CA ILE A 317 51.00 -4.50 -10.64
C ILE A 317 49.73 -4.35 -9.80
N VAL A 318 49.22 -5.45 -9.22
CA VAL A 318 48.01 -5.45 -8.40
C VAL A 318 48.16 -4.56 -7.18
N LYS A 319 49.30 -4.62 -6.47
CA LYS A 319 49.59 -3.75 -5.33
C LYS A 319 49.65 -2.27 -5.72
N GLN A 320 50.25 -1.95 -6.86
CA GLN A 320 50.34 -0.57 -7.33
C GLN A 320 48.95 -0.03 -7.70
N ALA A 321 48.16 -0.79 -8.46
CA ALA A 321 46.79 -0.41 -8.82
C ALA A 321 45.89 -0.20 -7.59
N ALA A 322 46.01 -1.06 -6.58
CA ALA A 322 45.27 -0.90 -5.33
C ALA A 322 45.65 0.38 -4.59
N LYS A 323 46.95 0.71 -4.55
CA LYS A 323 47.45 1.95 -3.94
C LYS A 323 46.92 3.17 -4.69
N ASP A 324 46.99 3.17 -6.01
CA ASP A 324 46.54 4.30 -6.84
C ASP A 324 45.03 4.53 -6.68
N ALA A 325 44.23 3.46 -6.69
CA ALA A 325 42.80 3.53 -6.42
C ALA A 325 42.49 4.04 -5.01
N GLN A 326 43.23 3.60 -3.98
CA GLN A 326 43.03 4.02 -2.59
C GLN A 326 43.18 5.55 -2.41
N PHE A 327 44.12 6.15 -3.13
CA PHE A 327 44.40 7.60 -3.09
C PHE A 327 43.66 8.41 -4.18
N SER A 328 42.78 7.79 -4.95
CA SER A 328 41.93 8.49 -5.93
C SER A 328 40.79 9.27 -5.28
N ASN A 329 40.14 10.14 -6.07
CA ASN A 329 39.10 11.06 -5.60
C ASN A 329 37.89 10.35 -4.99
N GLU A 330 37.33 10.96 -3.95
CA GLU A 330 36.06 10.53 -3.34
C GLU A 330 34.87 10.91 -4.22
N PRO A 331 33.81 10.08 -4.28
CA PRO A 331 32.61 10.41 -5.03
C PRO A 331 31.82 11.54 -4.36
N GLN A 332 31.01 12.25 -5.15
CA GLN A 332 30.03 13.21 -4.63
C GLN A 332 28.64 12.57 -4.53
N ALA A 333 27.89 12.94 -3.49
CA ALA A 333 26.50 12.52 -3.35
C ALA A 333 25.65 13.02 -4.53
N TYR A 334 24.83 12.13 -5.09
CA TYR A 334 23.94 12.43 -6.21
C TYR A 334 22.48 12.18 -5.82
N PHE A 335 21.69 13.25 -5.80
CA PHE A 335 20.32 13.26 -5.22
C PHE A 335 19.20 12.99 -6.25
N ALA A 336 19.54 12.61 -7.48
CA ALA A 336 18.56 12.34 -8.53
C ALA A 336 18.74 10.92 -9.08
N ALA A 337 17.67 10.14 -9.17
CA ALA A 337 17.72 8.80 -9.76
C ALA A 337 17.52 8.79 -11.28
N LYS A 338 17.06 9.90 -11.87
CA LYS A 338 16.63 10.00 -13.27
C LYS A 338 17.68 10.70 -14.15
N ALA A 339 17.83 10.26 -15.39
CA ALA A 339 18.63 10.94 -16.42
C ALA A 339 18.03 12.33 -16.75
N PRO A 340 18.77 13.43 -16.99
CA PRO A 340 18.17 14.73 -17.30
C PRO A 340 17.19 14.70 -18.50
N LEU A 341 16.11 15.50 -18.45
CA LEU A 341 15.15 15.59 -19.57
C LEU A 341 15.69 16.48 -20.71
N PRO A 342 15.37 16.16 -21.98
CA PRO A 342 15.50 17.10 -23.08
C PRO A 342 14.73 18.40 -22.85
N GLN A 343 15.27 19.53 -23.33
CA GLN A 343 14.68 20.87 -23.08
C GLN A 343 13.24 21.01 -23.59
N HIS A 344 12.88 20.37 -24.72
CA HIS A 344 11.54 20.42 -25.28
C HIS A 344 10.49 19.67 -24.43
N LEU A 345 10.93 18.83 -23.49
CA LEU A 345 10.07 18.15 -22.51
C LEU A 345 10.07 18.84 -21.14
N SER A 346 10.68 20.03 -21.03
CA SER A 346 10.61 20.81 -19.80
C SER A 346 9.18 21.29 -19.53
N LYS A 347 8.82 21.40 -18.25
CA LYS A 347 7.47 21.82 -17.81
C LYS A 347 7.01 23.18 -18.36
N THR A 348 7.93 24.01 -18.87
CA THR A 348 7.64 25.31 -19.49
C THR A 348 7.31 25.22 -20.98
N ALA A 349 7.44 24.05 -21.61
CA ALA A 349 7.12 23.87 -23.01
C ALA A 349 5.61 24.04 -23.29
N THR A 350 5.31 24.58 -24.48
CA THR A 350 3.94 24.82 -24.94
C THR A 350 3.33 23.52 -25.44
N GLU A 351 2.10 23.25 -25.03
CA GLU A 351 1.34 22.06 -25.45
C GLU A 351 0.54 22.36 -26.72
N TYR A 352 0.44 21.37 -27.60
CA TYR A 352 -0.53 21.39 -28.69
C TYR A 352 -1.91 21.03 -28.15
N VAL A 353 -2.89 21.92 -28.34
CA VAL A 353 -4.26 21.79 -27.81
C VAL A 353 -5.22 21.06 -28.76
N GLY A 354 -4.73 20.60 -29.91
CA GLY A 354 -5.55 19.97 -30.94
C GLY A 354 -6.27 20.96 -31.86
N ASN A 355 -6.78 20.47 -32.99
CA ASN A 355 -7.60 21.23 -33.93
C ASN A 355 -9.10 20.96 -33.70
N SER A 356 -9.86 21.98 -33.30
CA SER A 356 -11.30 21.87 -33.03
C SER A 356 -12.13 21.45 -34.24
N ASP A 357 -11.67 21.75 -35.45
CA ASP A 357 -12.43 21.53 -36.70
C ASP A 357 -12.16 20.15 -37.33
N SER A 358 -11.29 19.35 -36.71
CA SER A 358 -10.93 18.03 -37.18
C SER A 358 -11.88 16.94 -36.68
N ARG A 359 -11.88 15.79 -37.37
CA ARG A 359 -12.50 14.57 -36.83
C ARG A 359 -11.94 14.30 -35.44
N ARG A 360 -12.81 13.97 -34.50
CA ARG A 360 -12.42 13.63 -33.12
C ARG A 360 -12.11 12.15 -32.98
N VAL A 361 -11.12 11.82 -32.17
CA VAL A 361 -10.70 10.45 -31.85
C VAL A 361 -10.74 10.21 -30.34
N THR A 362 -11.11 8.99 -29.96
CA THR A 362 -11.11 8.51 -28.56
C THR A 362 -9.69 8.26 -28.05
N MET A 363 -9.52 8.07 -26.74
CA MET A 363 -8.22 7.78 -26.13
C MET A 363 -7.61 6.49 -26.70
N LEU A 364 -8.41 5.43 -26.85
CA LEU A 364 -8.00 4.18 -27.47
C LEU A 364 -7.39 4.42 -28.86
N ASN A 365 -8.12 5.13 -29.73
CA ASN A 365 -7.68 5.41 -31.10
C ASN A 365 -6.44 6.32 -31.14
N ALA A 366 -6.36 7.29 -30.23
CA ALA A 366 -5.20 8.17 -30.14
C ALA A 366 -3.92 7.41 -29.72
N MET A 367 -4.02 6.52 -28.73
CA MET A 367 -2.92 5.65 -28.30
C MET A 367 -2.49 4.70 -29.42
N ASN A 368 -3.44 4.03 -30.08
CA ASN A 368 -3.17 3.15 -31.22
C ASN A 368 -2.38 3.87 -32.31
N LYS A 369 -2.80 5.09 -32.69
CA LYS A 369 -2.12 5.92 -33.69
C LYS A 369 -0.70 6.33 -33.27
N VAL A 370 -0.50 6.74 -32.01
CA VAL A 370 0.85 7.05 -31.52
C VAL A 370 1.76 5.82 -31.58
N LEU A 371 1.29 4.65 -31.13
CA LEU A 371 2.07 3.42 -31.21
C LEU A 371 2.39 3.03 -32.65
N GLY A 372 1.40 3.13 -33.55
CA GLY A 372 1.58 2.88 -34.98
C GLY A 372 2.58 3.82 -35.63
N ASP A 373 2.55 5.10 -35.30
CA ASP A 373 3.48 6.10 -35.82
C ASP A 373 4.91 5.86 -35.29
N ARG A 374 5.06 5.47 -34.02
CA ARG A 374 6.36 5.14 -33.42
C ARG A 374 6.97 3.86 -34.01
N LEU A 375 6.14 2.85 -34.27
CA LEU A 375 6.54 1.65 -34.99
C LEU A 375 7.01 1.96 -36.43
N GLU A 376 6.31 2.87 -37.12
CA GLU A 376 6.67 3.29 -38.48
C GLU A 376 8.00 4.07 -38.52
N GLN A 377 8.23 4.96 -37.55
CA GLN A 377 9.35 5.91 -37.58
C GLN A 377 10.65 5.38 -36.96
N ASP A 378 10.58 4.45 -36.02
CA ASP A 378 11.75 3.95 -35.29
C ASP A 378 11.76 2.42 -35.29
N SER A 379 12.70 1.80 -36.02
CA SER A 379 12.82 0.35 -36.13
C SER A 379 13.15 -0.35 -34.82
N ARG A 380 13.63 0.38 -33.81
CA ARG A 380 13.98 -0.16 -32.49
C ARG A 380 12.75 -0.36 -31.59
N VAL A 381 11.60 0.19 -31.96
CA VAL A 381 10.37 0.05 -31.16
C VAL A 381 9.82 -1.37 -31.31
N PHE A 382 9.54 -2.03 -30.19
CA PHE A 382 9.02 -3.40 -30.14
C PHE A 382 7.95 -3.49 -29.06
N LEU A 383 6.77 -3.99 -29.39
CA LEU A 383 5.66 -4.15 -28.45
C LEU A 383 5.59 -5.62 -28.02
N TYR A 384 5.56 -5.85 -26.70
CA TYR A 384 5.56 -7.19 -26.10
C TYR A 384 4.59 -7.30 -24.94
N GLY A 385 3.70 -8.28 -24.97
CA GLY A 385 2.78 -8.55 -23.86
C GLY A 385 1.63 -9.46 -24.28
N GLU A 386 0.67 -9.64 -23.39
CA GLU A 386 -0.39 -10.63 -23.56
C GLU A 386 -1.53 -10.10 -24.44
N ASP A 387 -1.99 -10.92 -25.37
CA ASP A 387 -3.13 -10.65 -26.26
C ASP A 387 -3.00 -9.40 -27.17
N ILE A 388 -1.81 -8.84 -27.35
CA ILE A 388 -1.59 -7.59 -28.10
C ILE A 388 -1.60 -7.75 -29.63
N GLU A 389 -1.58 -8.98 -30.14
CA GLU A 389 -1.65 -9.24 -31.58
C GLU A 389 -3.09 -9.19 -32.12
N ASP A 390 -3.20 -8.94 -33.43
CA ASP A 390 -4.42 -9.10 -34.20
C ASP A 390 -4.97 -10.53 -34.15
N PRO A 391 -6.31 -10.71 -34.19
CA PRO A 391 -7.34 -9.69 -34.44
C PRO A 391 -7.78 -8.90 -33.20
N LYS A 392 -7.24 -9.22 -32.02
CA LYS A 392 -7.71 -8.70 -30.73
C LYS A 392 -7.10 -7.32 -30.44
N GLY A 393 -5.77 -7.24 -30.37
CA GLY A 393 -5.06 -5.97 -30.17
C GLY A 393 -5.13 -5.45 -28.73
N ASP A 394 -4.81 -6.30 -27.76
CA ASP A 394 -4.98 -6.16 -26.31
C ASP A 394 -6.44 -6.39 -25.84
N VAL A 395 -6.65 -6.46 -24.52
CA VAL A 395 -8.00 -6.73 -23.95
C VAL A 395 -9.05 -5.70 -24.38
N PHE A 396 -8.62 -4.48 -24.73
CA PHE A 396 -9.47 -3.35 -25.06
C PHE A 396 -9.37 -2.90 -26.52
N GLY A 397 -8.42 -3.40 -27.31
CA GLY A 397 -8.19 -3.02 -28.71
C GLY A 397 -7.14 -1.92 -28.93
N VAL A 398 -6.31 -1.57 -27.94
CA VAL A 398 -5.30 -0.49 -28.07
C VAL A 398 -4.28 -0.76 -29.17
N THR A 399 -3.89 -2.02 -29.41
CA THR A 399 -2.90 -2.41 -30.44
C THR A 399 -3.54 -3.02 -31.69
N LYS A 400 -4.86 -2.94 -31.83
CA LYS A 400 -5.59 -3.51 -32.97
C LYS A 400 -5.07 -2.97 -34.31
N GLY A 401 -4.84 -3.87 -35.26
CA GLY A 401 -4.29 -3.64 -36.58
C GLY A 401 -2.76 -3.51 -36.65
N LEU A 402 -2.07 -3.37 -35.52
CA LEU A 402 -0.63 -3.08 -35.51
C LEU A 402 0.23 -4.30 -35.81
N SER A 403 -0.12 -5.50 -35.33
CA SER A 403 0.71 -6.69 -35.59
C SER A 403 0.61 -7.17 -37.04
N ARG A 404 -0.55 -6.97 -37.69
CA ARG A 404 -0.69 -7.17 -39.14
C ARG A 404 0.12 -6.15 -39.94
N LYS A 405 0.17 -4.89 -39.51
CA LYS A 405 0.92 -3.82 -40.18
C LYS A 405 2.43 -3.96 -39.97
N PHE A 406 2.86 -4.39 -38.79
CA PHE A 406 4.26 -4.50 -38.38
C PHE A 406 4.59 -5.93 -37.89
N PRO A 407 4.61 -6.92 -38.79
CA PRO A 407 4.81 -8.32 -38.42
C PRO A 407 6.14 -8.52 -37.70
N GLY A 408 6.12 -9.27 -36.60
CA GLY A 408 7.31 -9.56 -35.78
C GLY A 408 7.75 -8.43 -34.85
N ARG A 409 7.04 -7.28 -34.81
CA ARG A 409 7.34 -6.15 -33.92
C ARG A 409 6.25 -5.83 -32.89
N VAL A 410 5.10 -6.46 -33.02
CA VAL A 410 4.03 -6.49 -32.02
C VAL A 410 3.74 -7.97 -31.81
N VAL A 411 4.14 -8.50 -30.66
CA VAL A 411 4.23 -9.95 -30.45
C VAL A 411 3.61 -10.34 -29.11
N ASN A 412 2.80 -11.40 -29.13
CA ASN A 412 2.24 -11.97 -27.91
C ASN A 412 3.35 -12.60 -27.05
N SER A 413 3.34 -12.28 -25.76
CA SER A 413 4.20 -12.91 -24.76
C SER A 413 3.59 -14.22 -24.24
N PRO A 414 4.37 -15.07 -23.53
CA PRO A 414 3.77 -16.03 -22.60
C PRO A 414 3.05 -15.29 -21.46
N LEU A 415 2.24 -16.04 -20.71
CA LEU A 415 1.50 -15.56 -19.54
C LEU A 415 2.45 -15.42 -18.32
N SER A 416 3.34 -14.44 -18.36
CA SER A 416 4.25 -14.10 -17.26
C SER A 416 4.71 -12.64 -17.35
N GLU A 417 4.34 -11.85 -16.34
CA GLU A 417 4.63 -10.42 -16.27
C GLU A 417 6.11 -10.14 -16.02
N SER A 418 6.77 -10.96 -15.19
CA SER A 418 8.23 -10.86 -15.02
C SER A 418 8.96 -11.13 -16.32
N THR A 419 8.55 -12.15 -17.09
CA THR A 419 9.13 -12.44 -18.40
C THR A 419 8.95 -11.27 -19.36
N ILE A 420 7.77 -10.66 -19.41
CA ILE A 420 7.48 -9.49 -20.26
C ILE A 420 8.43 -8.34 -19.92
N VAL A 421 8.51 -7.95 -18.64
CA VAL A 421 9.30 -6.79 -18.21
C VAL A 421 10.80 -7.08 -18.29
N GLY A 422 11.27 -8.24 -17.82
CA GLY A 422 12.68 -8.61 -17.85
C GLY A 422 13.23 -8.72 -19.27
N THR A 423 12.47 -9.29 -20.20
CA THR A 423 12.83 -9.34 -21.63
C THR A 423 12.87 -7.94 -22.23
N ALA A 424 11.91 -7.07 -21.88
CA ALA A 424 11.92 -5.67 -22.33
C ALA A 424 13.15 -4.91 -21.78
N VAL A 425 13.51 -5.09 -20.51
CA VAL A 425 14.75 -4.52 -19.95
C VAL A 425 15.97 -5.01 -20.74
N GLY A 426 16.06 -6.32 -21.02
CA GLY A 426 17.15 -6.88 -21.81
C GLY A 426 17.27 -6.29 -23.22
N ARG A 427 16.16 -6.20 -23.95
CA ARG A 427 16.14 -5.58 -25.29
C ARG A 427 16.59 -4.12 -25.25
N ALA A 428 16.17 -3.38 -24.22
CA ALA A 428 16.55 -1.99 -24.04
C ALA A 428 18.07 -1.83 -23.79
N LEU A 429 18.68 -2.72 -22.99
CA LEU A 429 20.12 -2.75 -22.75
C LEU A 429 20.93 -3.04 -24.04
N ALA A 430 20.34 -3.72 -25.02
CA ALA A 430 20.92 -4.00 -26.33
C ALA A 430 20.60 -2.92 -27.39
N GLY A 431 19.99 -1.79 -27.00
CA GLY A 431 19.70 -0.65 -27.88
C GLY A 431 18.27 -0.58 -28.43
N GLY A 432 17.41 -1.53 -28.06
CA GLY A 432 15.99 -1.52 -28.39
C GLY A 432 15.20 -0.44 -27.64
N ARG A 433 13.93 -0.22 -28.05
CA ARG A 433 12.99 0.71 -27.41
C ARG A 433 11.66 0.03 -27.12
N PRO A 434 11.63 -0.94 -26.20
CA PRO A 434 10.49 -1.80 -26.05
C PRO A 434 9.34 -1.12 -25.29
N VAL A 435 8.14 -1.52 -25.66
CA VAL A 435 6.89 -1.18 -24.98
C VAL A 435 6.31 -2.48 -24.43
N ALA A 436 6.39 -2.66 -23.13
CA ALA A 436 5.82 -3.80 -22.42
C ALA A 436 4.34 -3.56 -22.12
N PHE A 437 3.47 -4.54 -22.35
CA PHE A 437 2.06 -4.49 -21.99
C PHE A 437 1.80 -5.43 -20.81
N LEU A 438 1.31 -4.87 -19.71
CA LEU A 438 0.73 -5.64 -18.62
C LEU A 438 -0.80 -5.53 -18.69
N GLN A 439 -1.47 -6.68 -18.67
CA GLN A 439 -2.89 -6.74 -19.00
C GLN A 439 -3.74 -5.89 -18.04
N PHE A 440 -3.46 -5.95 -16.74
CA PHE A 440 -4.09 -5.14 -15.71
C PHE A 440 -3.08 -4.75 -14.63
N ALA A 441 -3.29 -3.59 -13.99
CA ALA A 441 -2.48 -3.13 -12.86
C ALA A 441 -2.42 -4.15 -11.72
N ASP A 442 -3.49 -4.92 -11.53
CA ASP A 442 -3.59 -5.99 -10.54
C ASP A 442 -2.47 -7.06 -10.67
N PHE A 443 -1.83 -7.20 -11.84
CA PHE A 443 -0.70 -8.11 -12.09
C PHE A 443 0.68 -7.45 -12.02
N LEU A 444 0.74 -6.13 -11.81
CA LEU A 444 1.98 -5.40 -11.57
C LEU A 444 2.86 -6.03 -10.47
N PRO A 445 2.32 -6.57 -9.35
CA PRO A 445 3.12 -7.22 -8.32
C PRO A 445 4.00 -8.37 -8.83
N LEU A 446 3.56 -9.09 -9.87
CA LEU A 446 4.31 -10.21 -10.43
C LEU A 446 5.60 -9.74 -11.11
N ALA A 447 5.60 -8.58 -11.76
CA ALA A 447 6.77 -7.97 -12.39
C ALA A 447 7.55 -7.00 -11.48
N PHE A 448 7.11 -6.79 -10.23
CA PHE A 448 7.59 -5.68 -9.42
C PHE A 448 9.10 -5.75 -9.13
N ASN A 449 9.66 -6.95 -8.99
CA ASN A 449 11.09 -7.17 -8.81
C ASN A 449 11.93 -6.60 -9.98
N GLN A 450 11.55 -6.90 -11.23
CA GLN A 450 12.19 -6.35 -12.43
C GLN A 450 12.04 -4.82 -12.52
N ILE A 451 10.89 -4.28 -12.09
CA ILE A 451 10.62 -2.84 -12.13
C ILE A 451 11.51 -2.08 -11.13
N VAL A 452 11.51 -2.50 -9.85
CA VAL A 452 12.18 -1.77 -8.77
C VAL A 452 13.68 -2.01 -8.77
N SER A 453 14.10 -3.27 -8.94
CA SER A 453 15.50 -3.66 -8.76
C SER A 453 16.31 -3.40 -10.01
N GLU A 454 15.69 -3.41 -11.20
CA GLU A 454 16.38 -3.31 -12.48
C GLU A 454 16.01 -2.03 -13.22
N LEU A 455 14.76 -1.93 -13.69
CA LEU A 455 14.32 -0.84 -14.57
C LEU A 455 14.54 0.55 -13.95
N GLY A 456 14.09 0.77 -12.71
CA GLY A 456 14.20 2.06 -12.03
C GLY A 456 15.63 2.39 -11.58
N SER A 457 16.44 1.39 -11.24
CA SER A 457 17.77 1.61 -10.67
C SER A 457 18.89 1.73 -11.71
N MET A 458 18.71 1.17 -12.92
CA MET A 458 19.78 0.95 -13.91
C MET A 458 20.60 2.21 -14.21
N TYR A 459 19.94 3.32 -14.57
CA TYR A 459 20.63 4.57 -14.89
C TYR A 459 21.45 5.08 -13.70
N TRP A 460 20.84 5.13 -12.51
CA TRP A 460 21.49 5.67 -11.32
C TRP A 460 22.66 4.81 -10.87
N ARG A 461 22.46 3.48 -10.78
CA ARG A 461 23.47 2.54 -10.26
C ARG A 461 24.66 2.34 -11.19
N SER A 462 24.48 2.57 -12.49
CA SER A 462 25.55 2.45 -13.50
C SER A 462 26.18 3.81 -13.88
N ASP A 463 25.83 4.88 -13.17
CA ASP A 463 26.20 6.26 -13.53
C ASP A 463 25.92 6.63 -14.99
N GLY A 464 24.77 6.17 -15.50
CA GLY A 464 24.34 6.39 -16.88
C GLY A 464 25.07 5.55 -17.92
N GLY A 465 25.95 4.65 -17.52
CA GLY A 465 26.60 3.68 -18.41
C GLY A 465 25.61 2.73 -19.08
N TRP A 466 24.51 2.38 -18.38
CA TRP A 466 23.41 1.58 -18.90
C TRP A 466 22.08 2.33 -18.78
N GLN A 467 21.21 2.18 -19.79
CA GLN A 467 19.90 2.82 -19.84
C GLN A 467 18.83 1.84 -20.30
N CYS A 468 17.63 1.96 -19.74
CA CYS A 468 16.49 1.11 -20.05
C CYS A 468 15.28 1.98 -20.44
N PRO A 469 15.22 2.51 -21.68
CA PRO A 469 14.08 3.29 -22.19
C PRO A 469 12.83 2.42 -22.44
N VAL A 470 12.39 1.66 -21.45
CA VAL A 470 11.20 0.81 -21.51
C VAL A 470 9.97 1.62 -21.13
N ILE A 471 8.91 1.52 -21.91
CA ILE A 471 7.58 2.01 -21.54
C ILE A 471 6.72 0.80 -21.15
N ILE A 472 6.18 0.78 -19.94
CA ILE A 472 5.23 -0.25 -19.51
C ILE A 472 3.83 0.35 -19.58
N LEU A 473 3.01 -0.14 -20.51
CA LEU A 473 1.59 0.18 -20.62
C LEU A 473 0.78 -0.75 -19.72
N ILE A 474 -0.03 -0.16 -18.84
CA ILE A 474 -0.74 -0.88 -17.79
C ILE A 474 -2.20 -0.42 -17.77
N THR A 475 -3.13 -1.35 -18.01
CA THR A 475 -4.55 -1.03 -17.90
C THR A 475 -4.98 -0.92 -16.44
N CYS A 476 -5.75 0.10 -16.03
CA CYS A 476 -6.06 0.32 -14.62
C CYS A 476 -7.46 0.89 -14.33
N GLY A 477 -7.81 0.98 -13.05
CA GLY A 477 -8.98 1.70 -12.54
C GLY A 477 -10.22 0.83 -12.30
N GLY A 478 -11.12 1.30 -11.45
CA GLY A 478 -12.17 0.49 -10.83
C GLY A 478 -13.60 0.91 -11.14
N TYR A 479 -13.88 1.68 -12.20
CA TYR A 479 -15.25 2.18 -12.45
C TYR A 479 -16.07 1.38 -13.46
N ARG A 480 -15.69 0.12 -13.74
CA ARG A 480 -16.46 -0.81 -14.57
C ARG A 480 -17.15 -1.86 -13.68
N PRO A 481 -18.45 -2.17 -13.89
CA PRO A 481 -19.17 -3.15 -13.06
C PRO A 481 -18.58 -4.56 -13.06
N GLY A 482 -18.64 -5.23 -11.91
CA GLY A 482 -18.41 -6.68 -11.80
C GLY A 482 -16.96 -7.14 -11.84
N LEU A 483 -15.97 -6.23 -11.84
CA LEU A 483 -14.57 -6.58 -12.07
C LEU A 483 -13.85 -7.17 -10.84
N GLY A 484 -14.25 -6.74 -9.64
CA GLY A 484 -13.71 -7.29 -8.40
C GLY A 484 -12.22 -6.97 -8.16
N PRO A 485 -11.56 -7.70 -7.25
CA PRO A 485 -10.29 -7.29 -6.66
C PRO A 485 -9.06 -7.48 -7.55
N PHE A 486 -9.20 -8.18 -8.68
CA PHE A 486 -8.12 -8.55 -9.61
C PHE A 486 -8.25 -7.93 -11.00
N HIS A 487 -9.23 -7.03 -11.19
CA HIS A 487 -9.41 -6.30 -12.43
C HIS A 487 -9.88 -4.87 -12.17
N ALA A 488 -9.61 -4.27 -11.02
CA ALA A 488 -10.18 -2.97 -10.66
C ALA A 488 -9.22 -2.06 -9.89
N GLN A 489 -8.00 -2.51 -9.64
CA GLN A 489 -7.02 -1.71 -8.92
C GLN A 489 -6.31 -0.72 -9.85
N SER A 490 -5.67 0.27 -9.23
CA SER A 490 -4.86 1.27 -9.92
C SER A 490 -3.36 1.08 -9.63
N LEU A 491 -2.99 0.85 -8.36
CA LEU A 491 -1.63 0.52 -7.89
C LEU A 491 -0.53 1.51 -8.34
N GLU A 492 -0.92 2.72 -8.74
CA GLU A 492 0.02 3.72 -9.25
C GLU A 492 0.93 4.28 -8.15
N ALA A 493 0.49 4.28 -6.88
CA ALA A 493 1.31 4.79 -5.78
C ALA A 493 2.57 3.95 -5.57
N ILE A 494 2.48 2.62 -5.75
CA ILE A 494 3.63 1.71 -5.67
C ILE A 494 4.69 2.06 -6.74
N ALA A 495 4.24 2.40 -7.94
CA ALA A 495 5.13 2.86 -9.00
C ALA A 495 5.80 4.21 -8.66
N VAL A 496 5.03 5.17 -8.10
CA VAL A 496 5.56 6.48 -7.70
C VAL A 496 6.64 6.36 -6.62
N HIS A 497 6.51 5.39 -5.70
CA HIS A 497 7.51 5.13 -4.67
C HIS A 497 8.86 4.63 -5.23
N THR A 498 8.93 4.20 -6.49
CA THR A 498 10.14 3.64 -7.09
C THR A 498 11.00 4.74 -7.73
N PRO A 499 12.21 5.03 -7.22
CA PRO A 499 13.10 6.01 -7.83
C PRO A 499 13.49 5.63 -9.26
N GLY A 500 13.74 6.65 -10.08
CA GLY A 500 14.22 6.46 -11.46
C GLY A 500 13.12 6.31 -12.51
N LEU A 501 11.88 6.01 -12.11
CA LEU A 501 10.73 5.83 -13.02
C LEU A 501 9.94 7.12 -13.22
N ASP A 502 9.56 7.41 -14.47
CA ASP A 502 8.48 8.35 -14.74
C ASP A 502 7.11 7.63 -14.66
N VAL A 503 6.12 8.24 -14.02
CA VAL A 503 4.79 7.64 -13.82
C VAL A 503 3.71 8.56 -14.37
N ALA A 504 2.90 8.02 -15.28
CA ALA A 504 1.90 8.72 -16.07
C ALA A 504 0.52 8.08 -15.91
N MET A 505 -0.53 8.90 -15.78
CA MET A 505 -1.93 8.47 -15.82
C MET A 505 -2.81 9.54 -16.50
N PRO A 506 -3.13 9.41 -17.81
CA PRO A 506 -3.91 10.39 -18.54
C PRO A 506 -5.41 10.34 -18.20
N SER A 507 -6.10 11.48 -18.34
CA SER A 507 -7.56 11.59 -18.22
C SER A 507 -8.30 11.82 -19.53
N THR A 508 -7.61 12.23 -20.61
CA THR A 508 -8.21 12.50 -21.93
C THR A 508 -7.37 11.92 -23.07
N ALA A 509 -7.95 11.80 -24.26
CA ALA A 509 -7.26 11.32 -25.46
C ALA A 509 -6.04 12.18 -25.84
N GLY A 510 -6.15 13.51 -25.69
CA GLY A 510 -5.05 14.43 -25.96
C GLY A 510 -3.92 14.30 -24.95
N ASP A 511 -4.25 14.09 -23.67
CA ASP A 511 -3.26 13.81 -22.64
C ASP A 511 -2.57 12.47 -22.89
N ALA A 512 -3.32 11.41 -23.20
CA ALA A 512 -2.74 10.10 -23.47
C ALA A 512 -1.76 10.13 -24.66
N ALA A 513 -2.15 10.74 -25.77
CA ALA A 513 -1.29 10.89 -26.94
C ALA A 513 -0.03 11.70 -26.62
N GLY A 514 -0.18 12.86 -25.97
CA GLY A 514 0.94 13.74 -25.70
C GLY A 514 1.90 13.22 -24.63
N MET A 515 1.40 12.53 -23.61
CA MET A 515 2.22 11.92 -22.58
C MET A 515 2.96 10.70 -23.11
N LEU A 516 2.31 9.87 -23.95
CA LEU A 516 2.97 8.73 -24.58
C LEU A 516 4.08 9.20 -25.54
N ASN A 517 3.83 10.25 -26.33
CA ASN A 517 4.88 10.89 -27.13
C ASN A 517 6.04 11.40 -26.27
N ALA A 518 5.75 12.09 -25.17
CA ALA A 518 6.79 12.56 -24.24
C ALA A 518 7.57 11.41 -23.59
N ALA A 519 6.93 10.27 -23.29
CA ALA A 519 7.60 9.07 -22.78
C ALA A 519 8.58 8.49 -23.81
N PHE A 520 8.20 8.42 -25.09
CA PHE A 520 9.13 8.06 -26.15
C PHE A 520 10.25 9.08 -26.31
N ASP A 521 9.96 10.39 -26.26
CA ASP A 521 10.98 11.40 -26.49
C ASP A 521 11.94 11.57 -25.30
N SER A 522 11.52 11.22 -24.08
CA SER A 522 12.33 11.32 -22.86
C SER A 522 13.47 10.31 -22.82
N GLY A 523 13.26 9.12 -23.40
CA GLY A 523 14.19 7.99 -23.28
C GLY A 523 14.35 7.45 -21.86
N ARG A 524 13.44 7.79 -20.95
CA ARG A 524 13.46 7.32 -19.55
C ARG A 524 12.50 6.14 -19.37
N PRO A 525 12.78 5.24 -18.41
CA PRO A 525 11.83 4.20 -18.04
C PRO A 525 10.51 4.83 -17.55
N THR A 526 9.39 4.42 -18.12
CA THR A 526 8.07 5.01 -17.87
C THR A 526 7.02 3.95 -17.59
N LEU A 527 6.26 4.09 -16.51
CA LEU A 527 5.03 3.33 -16.27
C LEU A 527 3.84 4.21 -16.64
N PHE A 528 3.05 3.74 -17.61
CA PHE A 528 1.94 4.47 -18.20
C PHE A 528 0.64 3.73 -17.91
N PHE A 529 -0.09 4.22 -16.91
CA PHE A 529 -1.35 3.66 -16.44
C PHE A 529 -2.51 4.26 -17.24
N TYR A 530 -3.20 3.47 -18.07
CA TYR A 530 -4.34 3.95 -18.85
C TYR A 530 -5.68 3.49 -18.23
N PRO A 531 -6.54 4.42 -17.78
CA PRO A 531 -7.78 4.05 -17.12
C PRO A 531 -8.82 3.47 -18.09
N LYS A 532 -9.40 2.30 -17.76
CA LYS A 532 -10.39 1.59 -18.62
C LYS A 532 -11.58 2.44 -19.00
N SER A 533 -12.17 3.13 -18.03
CA SER A 533 -13.37 3.94 -18.25
C SER A 533 -13.11 5.21 -19.07
N CYS A 534 -11.85 5.58 -19.32
CA CYS A 534 -11.49 6.74 -20.14
C CYS A 534 -11.26 6.38 -21.62
N LEU A 535 -11.08 5.09 -21.98
CA LEU A 535 -10.62 4.67 -23.30
C LEU A 535 -11.57 5.06 -24.44
N ASN A 536 -12.87 4.91 -24.22
CA ASN A 536 -13.91 5.03 -25.24
C ASN A 536 -14.84 6.24 -25.05
N LEU A 537 -14.53 7.12 -24.09
CA LEU A 537 -15.31 8.35 -23.89
C LEU A 537 -15.38 9.17 -25.19
N VAL A 538 -16.60 9.51 -25.60
CA VAL A 538 -16.89 10.26 -26.83
C VAL A 538 -17.15 11.75 -26.59
N ASP A 539 -17.20 12.16 -25.32
CA ASP A 539 -17.39 13.57 -24.96
C ASP A 539 -16.32 14.46 -25.62
N LEU A 540 -16.73 15.66 -26.05
CA LEU A 540 -15.84 16.60 -26.72
C LEU A 540 -14.58 16.90 -25.89
N ALA A 541 -14.74 17.01 -24.56
CA ALA A 541 -13.66 17.27 -23.63
C ALA A 541 -12.72 16.07 -23.40
N ALA A 542 -13.18 14.83 -23.65
CA ALA A 542 -12.41 13.60 -23.46
C ALA A 542 -11.70 13.14 -24.74
N THR A 543 -12.22 13.52 -25.92
CA THR A 543 -11.62 13.20 -27.23
C THR A 543 -10.50 14.18 -27.61
N THR A 544 -9.80 13.92 -28.72
CA THR A 544 -8.83 14.87 -29.32
C THR A 544 -8.95 14.92 -30.84
N SER A 545 -8.22 15.83 -31.49
CA SER A 545 -8.14 15.93 -32.94
C SER A 545 -7.44 14.73 -33.58
N ASP A 546 -7.75 14.45 -34.84
CA ASP A 546 -7.18 13.32 -35.58
C ASP A 546 -5.74 13.56 -36.07
N ASP A 547 -4.89 14.10 -35.20
CA ASP A 547 -3.45 14.30 -35.36
C ASP A 547 -2.69 14.04 -34.03
N PRO A 548 -2.90 12.86 -33.40
CA PRO A 548 -2.35 12.54 -32.07
C PRO A 548 -0.82 12.63 -31.99
N GLN A 549 -0.10 12.45 -33.10
CA GLN A 549 1.35 12.61 -33.20
C GLN A 549 1.89 14.02 -32.95
N ARG A 550 1.03 15.05 -33.04
CA ARG A 550 1.41 16.45 -32.75
C ARG A 550 1.28 16.78 -31.26
N HIS A 551 0.57 15.96 -30.50
CA HIS A 551 0.45 16.16 -29.06
C HIS A 551 1.78 15.84 -28.37
N CYS A 552 2.15 16.70 -27.43
CA CYS A 552 3.26 16.48 -26.51
C CYS A 552 2.88 17.12 -25.18
N VAL A 553 2.80 16.33 -24.12
CA VAL A 553 2.56 16.80 -22.75
C VAL A 553 3.86 16.68 -21.98
N PRO A 554 4.53 17.80 -21.64
CA PRO A 554 5.80 17.78 -20.94
C PRO A 554 5.76 16.97 -19.65
N VAL A 555 6.84 16.24 -19.37
CA VAL A 555 6.96 15.39 -18.18
C VAL A 555 6.87 16.25 -16.92
N GLY A 556 5.98 15.86 -15.99
CA GLY A 556 5.77 16.56 -14.72
C GLY A 556 4.91 17.81 -14.80
N LYS A 557 4.14 18.00 -15.87
CA LYS A 557 3.27 19.17 -16.04
C LYS A 557 1.80 18.83 -15.78
N ALA A 558 1.17 19.51 -14.82
CA ALA A 558 -0.27 19.41 -14.58
C ALA A 558 -1.07 20.33 -15.51
N LYS A 559 -2.39 20.12 -15.58
CA LYS A 559 -3.34 20.94 -16.34
C LYS A 559 -4.43 21.46 -15.41
N ILE A 560 -4.64 22.77 -15.40
CA ILE A 560 -5.85 23.36 -14.81
C ILE A 560 -6.97 23.17 -15.83
N VAL A 561 -7.80 22.15 -15.63
CA VAL A 561 -8.91 21.84 -16.56
C VAL A 561 -10.11 22.77 -16.35
N ARG A 562 -10.23 23.36 -15.16
CA ARG A 562 -11.21 24.40 -14.84
C ARG A 562 -10.59 25.39 -13.87
N ALA A 563 -10.64 26.68 -14.20
CA ALA A 563 -10.18 27.73 -13.30
C ALA A 563 -11.25 28.04 -12.24
N GLY A 564 -10.80 28.31 -11.01
CA GLY A 564 -11.67 28.69 -9.90
C GLY A 564 -10.93 29.42 -8.78
N SER A 565 -11.66 29.79 -7.74
CA SER A 565 -11.14 30.62 -6.63
C SER A 565 -11.60 30.19 -5.24
N ASP A 566 -12.62 29.33 -5.11
CA ASP A 566 -13.24 29.04 -3.81
C ASP A 566 -12.74 27.72 -3.19
N ILE A 567 -12.45 26.72 -4.01
CA ILE A 567 -11.91 25.41 -3.61
C ILE A 567 -11.07 24.82 -4.75
N THR A 568 -10.01 24.09 -4.40
CA THR A 568 -9.18 23.35 -5.37
C THR A 568 -9.48 21.86 -5.29
N PHE A 569 -9.76 21.22 -6.42
CA PHE A 569 -9.77 19.78 -6.60
C PHE A 569 -8.52 19.36 -7.37
N VAL A 570 -7.77 18.40 -6.83
CA VAL A 570 -6.61 17.78 -7.50
C VAL A 570 -6.93 16.31 -7.72
N GLY A 571 -6.89 15.85 -8.96
CA GLY A 571 -7.07 14.45 -9.31
C GLY A 571 -6.27 14.05 -10.55
N TYR A 572 -6.53 12.84 -11.04
CA TYR A 572 -5.94 12.28 -12.25
C TYR A 572 -6.73 11.04 -12.70
N GLY A 573 -6.54 10.59 -13.93
CA GLY A 573 -7.26 9.46 -14.51
C GLY A 573 -8.79 9.61 -14.42
N ASN A 574 -9.50 8.56 -13.97
CA ASN A 574 -10.96 8.54 -13.88
C ASN A 574 -11.54 9.53 -12.83
N ALA A 575 -10.71 10.05 -11.92
CA ALA A 575 -11.17 10.98 -10.89
C ALA A 575 -11.54 12.36 -11.45
N ILE A 576 -10.98 12.75 -12.60
CA ILE A 576 -11.19 14.08 -13.18
C ILE A 576 -12.63 14.31 -13.60
N ALA A 577 -13.27 13.34 -14.26
CA ALA A 577 -14.68 13.45 -14.65
C ALA A 577 -15.58 13.72 -13.42
N ARG A 578 -15.32 13.03 -12.30
CA ARG A 578 -16.09 13.19 -11.05
C ARG A 578 -15.82 14.52 -10.36
N CYS A 579 -14.59 15.02 -10.41
CA CYS A 579 -14.24 16.35 -9.91
C CYS A 579 -14.96 17.45 -10.71
N LEU A 580 -15.05 17.29 -12.03
CA LEU A 580 -15.78 18.22 -12.90
C LEU A 580 -17.29 18.19 -12.61
N GLN A 581 -17.88 17.00 -12.45
CA GLN A 581 -19.29 16.87 -12.04
C GLN A 581 -19.59 17.57 -10.70
N ALA A 582 -18.73 17.38 -9.69
CA ALA A 582 -18.86 18.09 -8.41
C ALA A 582 -18.69 19.61 -8.56
N ALA A 583 -17.76 20.06 -9.42
CA ALA A 583 -17.57 21.47 -9.72
C ALA A 583 -18.77 22.08 -10.47
N ASP A 584 -19.44 21.33 -11.34
CA ASP A 584 -20.66 21.77 -12.04
C ASP A 584 -21.82 21.93 -11.06
N ALA A 585 -21.99 20.97 -10.13
CA ALA A 585 -23.00 21.07 -9.09
C ALA A 585 -22.79 22.30 -8.19
N LEU A 586 -21.54 22.60 -7.81
CA LEU A 586 -21.18 23.78 -7.02
C LEU A 586 -21.37 25.10 -7.79
N ASP A 587 -21.21 25.09 -9.12
CA ASP A 587 -21.35 26.29 -9.95
C ASP A 587 -22.77 26.85 -9.95
N ILE A 588 -23.77 25.96 -9.83
CA ILE A 588 -25.19 26.32 -9.75
C ILE A 588 -25.43 27.31 -8.60
N GLU A 589 -24.71 27.15 -7.49
CA GLU A 589 -24.74 28.05 -6.31
C GLU A 589 -23.65 29.14 -6.35
N GLY A 590 -23.03 29.35 -7.52
CA GLY A 590 -22.04 30.37 -7.78
C GLY A 590 -20.67 30.13 -7.11
N ILE A 591 -20.34 28.89 -6.78
CA ILE A 591 -19.05 28.52 -6.18
C ILE A 591 -18.11 28.06 -7.29
N LYS A 592 -16.95 28.72 -7.41
CA LYS A 592 -15.98 28.49 -8.48
C LYS A 592 -14.87 27.56 -8.01
N SER A 593 -15.00 26.28 -8.33
CA SER A 593 -13.99 25.25 -8.07
C SER A 593 -12.89 25.27 -9.13
N GLU A 594 -11.64 25.32 -8.70
CA GLU A 594 -10.49 25.04 -9.56
C GLU A 594 -10.24 23.54 -9.61
N VAL A 595 -10.14 22.96 -10.81
CA VAL A 595 -9.88 21.52 -11.00
C VAL A 595 -8.56 21.34 -11.71
N ILE A 596 -7.67 20.56 -11.10
CA ILE A 596 -6.33 20.25 -11.58
C ILE A 596 -6.25 18.77 -11.90
N ASP A 597 -5.84 18.47 -13.13
CA ASP A 597 -5.39 17.16 -13.56
C ASP A 597 -3.87 17.08 -13.48
N LEU A 598 -3.36 16.19 -12.62
CA LEU A 598 -1.91 16.03 -12.43
C LEU A 598 -1.23 15.47 -13.68
N ARG A 599 -1.87 14.52 -14.38
CA ARG A 599 -1.34 13.76 -15.52
C ARG A 599 -0.10 12.91 -15.18
N TRP A 600 0.99 13.54 -14.75
CA TRP A 600 2.21 12.91 -14.28
C TRP A 600 2.23 12.85 -12.75
N LEU A 601 2.52 11.66 -12.22
CA LEU A 601 2.56 11.40 -10.79
C LEU A 601 3.99 11.36 -10.23
N ALA A 602 4.95 11.00 -11.08
CA ALA A 602 6.37 11.08 -10.77
C ALA A 602 7.16 11.52 -12.02
N PRO A 603 7.77 12.72 -12.04
CA PRO A 603 7.51 13.83 -11.12
C PRO A 603 6.08 14.38 -11.28
N TRP A 604 5.53 14.99 -10.23
CA TRP A 604 4.25 15.72 -10.30
C TRP A 604 4.47 17.24 -10.19
N ASP A 605 3.50 18.03 -10.63
CA ASP A 605 3.61 19.49 -10.69
C ASP A 605 3.24 20.17 -9.36
N GLU A 606 4.18 20.13 -8.41
CA GLU A 606 4.05 20.78 -7.10
C GLU A 606 3.68 22.27 -7.21
N GLU A 607 4.27 22.97 -8.20
CA GLU A 607 4.13 24.42 -8.35
C GLU A 607 2.70 24.81 -8.72
N THR A 608 2.08 24.09 -9.65
CA THR A 608 0.69 24.35 -10.06
C THR A 608 -0.28 24.12 -8.90
N VAL A 609 -0.11 23.04 -8.13
CA VAL A 609 -0.95 22.76 -6.95
C VAL A 609 -0.76 23.82 -5.87
N LEU A 610 0.49 24.17 -5.52
CA LEU A 610 0.77 25.19 -4.52
C LEU A 610 0.19 26.55 -4.90
N LYS A 611 0.31 26.97 -6.17
CA LYS A 611 -0.32 28.22 -6.65
C LYS A 611 -1.84 28.21 -6.48
N SER A 612 -2.48 27.08 -6.78
CA SER A 612 -3.93 26.93 -6.65
C SER A 612 -4.40 26.98 -5.20
N VAL A 613 -3.79 26.20 -4.31
CA VAL A 613 -4.21 26.13 -2.90
C VAL A 613 -3.91 27.42 -2.13
N ASN A 614 -2.85 28.16 -2.50
CA ASN A 614 -2.59 29.49 -1.96
C ASN A 614 -3.65 30.52 -2.37
N LYS A 615 -4.31 30.29 -3.52
CA LYS A 615 -5.41 31.13 -4.01
C LYS A 615 -6.74 30.76 -3.35
N THR A 616 -7.04 29.47 -3.19
CA THR A 616 -8.38 28.99 -2.76
C THR A 616 -8.48 28.74 -1.25
N GLY A 617 -7.38 28.43 -0.57
CA GLY A 617 -7.34 28.07 0.85
C GLY A 617 -8.02 26.74 1.22
N LYS A 618 -8.56 26.00 0.25
CA LYS A 618 -9.25 24.72 0.45
C LYS A 618 -8.86 23.72 -0.62
N LEU A 619 -8.58 22.48 -0.23
CA LEU A 619 -8.10 21.42 -1.11
C LEU A 619 -8.87 20.11 -0.90
N ILE A 620 -9.29 19.48 -2.00
CA ILE A 620 -9.64 18.05 -2.02
C ILE A 620 -8.74 17.34 -3.01
N VAL A 621 -8.06 16.29 -2.55
CA VAL A 621 -7.33 15.38 -3.44
C VAL A 621 -8.16 14.11 -3.69
N VAL A 622 -8.30 13.71 -4.94
CA VAL A 622 -9.16 12.60 -5.38
C VAL A 622 -8.37 11.60 -6.23
N HIS A 623 -8.31 10.34 -5.81
CA HIS A 623 -7.66 9.27 -6.58
C HIS A 623 -8.16 7.86 -6.23
N GLU A 624 -7.94 6.89 -7.13
CA GLU A 624 -8.46 5.51 -7.00
C GLU A 624 -7.61 4.59 -6.13
N ASP A 625 -6.33 4.89 -5.90
CA ASP A 625 -5.49 4.05 -5.02
C ASP A 625 -5.89 4.20 -3.53
N ASN A 626 -5.24 3.41 -2.69
CA ASN A 626 -5.42 3.36 -1.24
C ASN A 626 -5.34 4.72 -0.58
N GLN A 627 -6.15 4.91 0.46
CA GLN A 627 -6.08 6.07 1.31
C GLN A 627 -4.73 6.13 2.03
N SER A 628 -4.27 5.02 2.58
CA SER A 628 -2.95 4.95 3.20
C SER A 628 -1.85 4.85 2.14
N CYS A 629 -0.84 5.70 2.28
CA CYS A 629 0.32 5.77 1.36
C CYS A 629 -0.01 6.04 -0.12
N GLY A 630 -1.25 6.42 -0.47
CA GLY A 630 -1.57 6.89 -1.83
C GLY A 630 -1.05 8.30 -2.10
N MET A 631 -1.09 8.72 -3.37
CA MET A 631 -0.58 10.05 -3.82
C MET A 631 -1.15 11.24 -3.05
N GLY A 632 -2.38 11.12 -2.54
CA GLY A 632 -2.97 12.16 -1.71
C GLY A 632 -2.17 12.44 -0.43
N ALA A 633 -1.45 11.47 0.12
CA ALA A 633 -0.60 11.70 1.29
C ALA A 633 0.59 12.62 0.95
N GLU A 634 1.27 12.38 -0.15
CA GLU A 634 2.41 13.19 -0.63
C GLU A 634 1.98 14.63 -0.94
N ILE A 635 0.87 14.79 -1.69
CA ILE A 635 0.36 16.12 -2.05
C ILE A 635 0.00 16.93 -0.79
N LEU A 636 -0.66 16.30 0.19
CA LEU A 636 -1.01 16.96 1.44
C LEU A 636 0.23 17.32 2.28
N ALA A 637 1.25 16.46 2.31
CA ALA A 637 2.51 16.73 3.00
C ALA A 637 3.21 17.95 2.39
N VAL A 638 3.37 17.98 1.07
CA VAL A 638 3.97 19.12 0.36
C VAL A 638 3.18 20.41 0.57
N VAL A 639 1.85 20.35 0.53
CA VAL A 639 1.01 21.53 0.82
C VAL A 639 1.17 21.98 2.27
N ALA A 640 1.22 21.07 3.23
CA ALA A 640 1.40 21.40 4.64
C ALA A 640 2.78 22.05 4.93
N GLU A 641 3.83 21.59 4.23
CA GLU A 641 5.19 22.10 4.42
C GLU A 641 5.48 23.40 3.65
N LYS A 642 4.92 23.54 2.44
CA LYS A 642 5.33 24.58 1.48
C LYS A 642 4.27 25.63 1.16
N SER A 643 3.01 25.45 1.58
CA SER A 643 1.97 26.47 1.36
C SER A 643 2.27 27.76 2.13
N SER A 644 2.03 28.90 1.48
CA SER A 644 2.20 30.23 2.09
C SER A 644 0.97 30.71 2.86
N THR A 645 -0.17 30.04 2.66
CA THR A 645 -1.43 30.31 3.38
C THR A 645 -1.91 29.07 4.12
N PRO A 646 -2.68 29.21 5.20
CA PRO A 646 -3.39 28.09 5.80
C PRO A 646 -4.32 27.43 4.77
N VAL A 647 -4.21 26.12 4.59
CA VAL A 647 -5.05 25.34 3.67
C VAL A 647 -5.81 24.29 4.47
N THR A 648 -7.13 24.25 4.31
CA THR A 648 -7.93 23.15 4.84
C THR A 648 -8.05 22.07 3.77
N ALA A 649 -7.53 20.87 4.05
CA ALA A 649 -7.46 19.80 3.08
C ALA A 649 -8.30 18.56 3.49
N ARG A 650 -8.84 17.87 2.49
CA ARG A 650 -9.44 16.53 2.60
C ARG A 650 -8.97 15.64 1.45
N ARG A 651 -9.17 14.33 1.61
CA ARG A 651 -8.90 13.34 0.57
C ARG A 651 -10.17 12.53 0.34
N VAL A 652 -10.48 12.26 -0.91
CA VAL A 652 -11.56 11.36 -1.32
C VAL A 652 -10.94 10.27 -2.18
N THR A 653 -10.60 9.16 -1.52
CA THR A 653 -9.84 8.05 -2.11
C THR A 653 -10.56 6.73 -1.92
N ARG A 654 -10.06 5.66 -2.54
CA ARG A 654 -10.47 4.32 -2.16
C ARG A 654 -10.12 4.08 -0.69
N ALA A 655 -11.02 3.44 0.05
CA ALA A 655 -10.71 2.96 1.40
C ALA A 655 -9.58 1.90 1.34
N ASP A 656 -8.90 1.67 2.47
CA ASP A 656 -7.82 0.66 2.57
C ASP A 656 -8.40 -0.77 2.59
N THR A 657 -8.99 -1.17 1.46
CA THR A 657 -9.68 -2.44 1.23
C THR A 657 -9.67 -2.79 -0.27
N TYR A 658 -10.11 -4.00 -0.60
CA TYR A 658 -10.19 -4.49 -1.96
C TYR A 658 -11.46 -4.02 -2.67
N VAL A 659 -11.42 -3.95 -4.01
CA VAL A 659 -12.61 -3.63 -4.81
C VAL A 659 -13.54 -4.84 -4.89
N PRO A 660 -14.79 -4.77 -4.36
CA PRO A 660 -15.73 -5.88 -4.41
C PRO A 660 -16.35 -6.01 -5.81
N CYS A 661 -16.82 -7.20 -6.18
CA CYS A 661 -17.54 -7.41 -7.45
C CYS A 661 -18.95 -6.79 -7.45
N ASN A 662 -19.55 -6.63 -6.27
CA ASN A 662 -20.83 -5.92 -6.15
C ASN A 662 -20.61 -4.44 -6.49
N PHE A 663 -21.21 -3.98 -7.59
CA PHE A 663 -20.91 -2.66 -8.12
C PHE A 663 -21.38 -1.51 -7.21
N GLY A 664 -22.48 -1.70 -6.46
CA GLY A 664 -22.93 -0.74 -5.46
C GLY A 664 -21.85 -0.51 -4.39
N ASN A 665 -21.37 -1.61 -3.78
CA ASN A 665 -20.29 -1.55 -2.80
C ASN A 665 -18.99 -1.00 -3.41
N GLN A 666 -18.70 -1.32 -4.67
CA GLN A 666 -17.55 -0.80 -5.41
C GLN A 666 -17.62 0.72 -5.58
N LEU A 667 -18.80 1.28 -5.90
CA LEU A 667 -18.99 2.73 -5.96
C LEU A 667 -18.86 3.40 -4.59
N GLU A 668 -19.32 2.75 -3.51
CA GLU A 668 -19.18 3.29 -2.15
C GLU A 668 -17.73 3.36 -1.69
N ILE A 669 -16.94 2.32 -1.95
CA ILE A 669 -15.53 2.30 -1.53
C ILE A 669 -14.65 3.21 -2.38
N LEU A 670 -14.94 3.36 -3.67
CA LEU A 670 -14.18 4.20 -4.61
C LEU A 670 -14.54 5.68 -4.42
N PRO A 671 -13.69 6.61 -4.89
CA PRO A 671 -14.09 8.01 -5.00
C PRO A 671 -15.33 8.13 -5.89
N SER A 672 -16.37 8.79 -5.40
CA SER A 672 -17.64 8.91 -6.12
C SER A 672 -18.00 10.40 -6.26
N TYR A 673 -18.83 10.73 -7.24
CA TYR A 673 -19.33 12.10 -7.40
C TYR A 673 -20.01 12.58 -6.10
N LYS A 674 -20.85 11.72 -5.51
CA LYS A 674 -21.50 11.97 -4.22
C LYS A 674 -20.50 12.31 -3.11
N ARG A 675 -19.50 11.45 -2.89
CA ARG A 675 -18.50 11.65 -1.82
C ARG A 675 -17.66 12.91 -2.02
N ILE A 676 -17.31 13.24 -3.26
CA ILE A 676 -16.57 14.48 -3.58
C ILE A 676 -17.44 15.69 -3.24
N LEU A 677 -18.70 15.71 -3.67
CA LEU A 677 -19.60 16.83 -3.43
C LEU A 677 -19.93 17.00 -1.95
N GLU A 678 -20.18 15.91 -1.22
CA GLU A 678 -20.40 15.93 0.24
C GLU A 678 -19.18 16.48 0.99
N THR A 679 -17.97 16.06 0.59
CA THR A 679 -16.72 16.56 1.18
C THR A 679 -16.50 18.04 0.86
N ALA A 680 -16.84 18.47 -0.35
CA ALA A 680 -16.75 19.87 -0.75
C ALA A 680 -17.76 20.74 0.00
N ALA A 681 -19.01 20.26 0.15
CA ALA A 681 -20.04 20.94 0.93
C ALA A 681 -19.63 21.11 2.40
N ASP A 682 -19.04 20.08 3.02
CA ASP A 682 -18.50 20.16 4.38
C ASP A 682 -17.37 21.20 4.47
N LEU A 683 -16.41 21.18 3.54
CA LEU A 683 -15.30 22.15 3.51
C LEU A 683 -15.74 23.60 3.23
N LEU A 684 -16.87 23.78 2.55
CA LEU A 684 -17.41 25.08 2.15
C LEU A 684 -18.55 25.57 3.06
N ASP A 685 -18.85 24.85 4.14
CA ASP A 685 -19.95 25.14 5.07
C ASP A 685 -21.33 25.26 4.37
N LEU A 686 -21.59 24.38 3.40
CA LEU A 686 -22.86 24.29 2.67
C LEU A 686 -23.77 23.22 3.27
N ASP A 687 -25.08 23.42 3.15
CA ASP A 687 -26.04 22.34 3.37
C ASP A 687 -26.29 21.64 2.02
N LEU A 688 -26.23 20.31 2.01
CA LEU A 688 -26.41 19.47 0.83
C LEU A 688 -27.45 18.38 1.15
N ASP A 689 -28.53 18.37 0.39
CA ASP A 689 -29.54 17.30 0.38
C ASP A 689 -29.55 16.62 -1.00
N TRP A 690 -30.08 15.39 -1.09
CA TRP A 690 -30.23 14.65 -2.34
C TRP A 690 -31.72 14.39 -2.62
N ILE A 691 -32.20 14.79 -3.80
CA ILE A 691 -33.53 14.43 -4.29
C ILE A 691 -33.40 13.12 -5.08
N THR A 692 -33.89 12.03 -4.51
CA THR A 692 -33.95 10.72 -5.18
C THR A 692 -34.94 10.78 -6.34
N PRO A 693 -34.62 10.18 -7.52
CA PRO A 693 -35.59 10.05 -8.60
C PRO A 693 -36.86 9.33 -8.13
N PRO A 694 -38.05 9.65 -8.67
CA PRO A 694 -39.27 8.91 -8.36
C PRO A 694 -39.10 7.42 -8.70
N ALA A 695 -39.64 6.54 -7.86
CA ALA A 695 -39.68 5.11 -8.15
C ALA A 695 -40.33 4.88 -9.53
N THR A 696 -39.80 3.93 -10.29
CA THR A 696 -40.38 3.47 -11.56
C THR A 696 -41.89 3.24 -11.40
N GLU A 697 -42.70 3.71 -12.36
CA GLU A 697 -44.16 3.51 -12.36
C GLU A 697 -44.50 2.05 -12.00
N GLU A 698 -45.41 1.86 -11.03
CA GLU A 698 -45.87 0.54 -10.61
C GLU A 698 -46.34 -0.28 -11.83
N GLY A 699 -45.81 -1.50 -11.96
CA GLY A 699 -46.11 -2.41 -13.05
C GLY A 699 -45.35 -2.15 -14.34
N ILE A 700 -44.27 -1.36 -14.35
CA ILE A 700 -43.44 -1.13 -15.55
C ILE A 700 -42.01 -1.61 -15.34
N PHE A 701 -41.53 -2.44 -16.26
CA PHE A 701 -40.14 -2.87 -16.36
C PHE A 701 -39.52 -2.31 -17.64
N MET A 702 -38.41 -1.58 -17.51
CA MET A 702 -37.63 -1.11 -18.65
C MET A 702 -36.58 -2.17 -18.98
N VAL A 703 -36.46 -2.60 -20.24
CA VAL A 703 -35.33 -3.43 -20.71
C VAL A 703 -34.33 -2.48 -21.35
N ASP A 704 -33.10 -2.47 -20.86
CA ASP A 704 -32.04 -1.60 -21.34
C ASP A 704 -31.02 -2.40 -22.15
N ALA A 705 -30.28 -1.75 -23.03
CA ALA A 705 -29.21 -2.37 -23.80
C ALA A 705 -28.14 -2.94 -22.87
N ILE A 706 -27.72 -4.18 -23.13
CA ILE A 706 -26.66 -4.87 -22.38
C ILE A 706 -25.49 -5.19 -23.33
N GLY A 707 -24.29 -5.36 -22.79
CA GLY A 707 -23.11 -5.81 -23.54
C GLY A 707 -22.70 -7.23 -23.16
N VAL A 708 -21.87 -7.89 -23.99
CA VAL A 708 -21.38 -9.26 -23.75
C VAL A 708 -20.16 -9.26 -22.84
N GLY A 709 -19.38 -8.18 -22.85
CA GLY A 709 -18.21 -8.00 -22.00
C GLY A 709 -18.15 -6.63 -21.33
N PRO A 710 -17.33 -6.48 -20.28
CA PRO A 710 -17.17 -5.21 -19.57
C PRO A 710 -16.55 -4.09 -20.42
N SER A 711 -16.09 -4.41 -21.64
CA SER A 711 -15.55 -3.48 -22.63
C SER A 711 -16.62 -2.80 -23.48
N ASP A 712 -17.83 -3.36 -23.58
CA ASP A 712 -18.88 -2.85 -24.47
C ASP A 712 -19.53 -1.59 -23.88
N GLU A 713 -19.50 -0.48 -24.63
CA GLU A 713 -20.19 0.77 -24.28
C GLU A 713 -21.37 1.06 -25.21
N THR A 714 -21.35 0.51 -26.42
CA THR A 714 -22.45 0.52 -27.37
C THR A 714 -22.68 -0.89 -27.91
N VAL A 715 -23.91 -1.16 -28.32
CA VAL A 715 -24.32 -2.35 -29.07
C VAL A 715 -25.15 -1.91 -30.27
N ILE A 716 -25.12 -2.70 -31.34
CA ILE A 716 -25.94 -2.46 -32.53
C ILE A 716 -27.15 -3.38 -32.45
N VAL A 717 -28.34 -2.84 -32.65
CA VAL A 717 -29.56 -3.66 -32.73
C VAL A 717 -29.62 -4.27 -34.12
N LEU A 718 -29.40 -5.58 -34.25
CA LEU A 718 -29.41 -6.26 -35.55
C LEU A 718 -30.83 -6.59 -36.00
N GLU A 719 -31.60 -7.21 -35.11
CA GLU A 719 -32.96 -7.67 -35.40
C GLU A 719 -33.86 -7.44 -34.18
N LEU A 720 -35.14 -7.10 -34.42
CA LEU A 720 -36.18 -7.00 -33.38
C LEU A 720 -37.27 -8.03 -33.66
N ASP A 721 -37.34 -9.07 -32.82
CA ASP A 721 -38.26 -10.20 -33.04
C ASP A 721 -39.70 -9.94 -32.57
N ILE A 722 -39.95 -8.78 -31.94
CA ILE A 722 -41.20 -8.49 -31.22
C ILE A 722 -41.76 -7.10 -31.57
N SER A 723 -43.09 -7.00 -31.64
CA SER A 723 -43.83 -5.75 -31.87
C SER A 723 -44.49 -5.20 -30.61
N GLU A 724 -44.74 -3.89 -30.57
CA GLU A 724 -45.57 -3.27 -29.52
C GLU A 724 -46.94 -3.96 -29.42
N GLY A 725 -47.39 -4.22 -28.18
CA GLY A 725 -48.62 -4.95 -27.86
C GLY A 725 -48.46 -6.47 -27.72
N ALA A 726 -47.29 -7.04 -28.01
CA ALA A 726 -47.04 -8.48 -27.87
C ALA A 726 -46.87 -8.90 -26.40
N GLU A 727 -47.43 -10.07 -26.06
CA GLU A 727 -47.13 -10.78 -24.81
C GLU A 727 -45.80 -11.52 -24.93
N VAL A 728 -44.94 -11.37 -23.91
CA VAL A 728 -43.61 -11.99 -23.85
C VAL A 728 -43.44 -12.78 -22.56
N ALA A 729 -42.85 -13.96 -22.65
CA ALA A 729 -42.47 -14.78 -21.49
C ALA A 729 -41.04 -14.49 -21.03
N GLU A 730 -40.73 -14.70 -19.75
CA GLU A 730 -39.35 -14.63 -19.25
C GLU A 730 -38.45 -15.63 -20.01
N GLY A 731 -37.29 -15.17 -20.47
CA GLY A 731 -36.36 -15.93 -21.31
C GLY A 731 -36.69 -15.95 -22.82
N GLN A 732 -37.79 -15.30 -23.25
CA GLN A 732 -38.11 -15.21 -24.68
C GLN A 732 -37.20 -14.19 -25.38
N CYS A 733 -36.62 -14.54 -26.54
CA CYS A 733 -35.84 -13.60 -27.35
C CYS A 733 -36.70 -12.40 -27.77
N LEU A 734 -36.19 -11.20 -27.48
CA LEU A 734 -36.77 -9.91 -27.89
C LEU A 734 -36.14 -9.38 -29.19
N GLY A 735 -34.93 -9.84 -29.52
CA GLY A 735 -34.14 -9.43 -30.68
C GLY A 735 -32.65 -9.77 -30.51
N VAL A 736 -31.86 -9.51 -31.53
CA VAL A 736 -30.41 -9.82 -31.56
C VAL A 736 -29.61 -8.53 -31.46
N LEU A 737 -28.63 -8.50 -30.56
CA LEU A 737 -27.71 -7.38 -30.37
C LEU A 737 -26.29 -7.77 -30.80
N GLU A 738 -25.59 -6.91 -31.52
CA GLU A 738 -24.17 -7.04 -31.80
C GLU A 738 -23.35 -6.19 -30.84
N ALA A 739 -22.51 -6.85 -30.03
CA ALA A 739 -21.48 -6.20 -29.24
C ALA A 739 -20.11 -6.34 -29.91
N SER A 740 -19.08 -5.69 -29.38
CA SER A 740 -17.74 -5.65 -29.99
C SER A 740 -17.07 -7.02 -30.17
N LYS A 741 -17.52 -8.04 -29.44
CA LYS A 741 -16.93 -9.39 -29.39
C LYS A 741 -17.80 -10.48 -30.01
N ALA A 742 -19.13 -10.31 -30.01
CA ALA A 742 -20.08 -11.30 -30.51
C ALA A 742 -21.48 -10.68 -30.66
N ALA A 743 -22.29 -11.25 -31.56
CA ALA A 743 -23.73 -11.08 -31.54
C ALA A 743 -24.35 -12.06 -30.54
N PHE A 744 -25.43 -11.65 -29.88
CA PHE A 744 -26.12 -12.44 -28.86
C PHE A 744 -27.61 -12.08 -28.80
N ASP A 745 -28.40 -13.04 -28.32
CA ASP A 745 -29.85 -12.88 -28.19
C ASP A 745 -30.17 -12.08 -26.91
N LEU A 746 -30.97 -11.02 -27.06
CA LEU A 746 -31.53 -10.28 -25.94
C LEU A 746 -32.81 -10.95 -25.47
N GLU A 747 -32.75 -11.67 -24.36
CA GLU A 747 -33.91 -12.33 -23.77
C GLU A 747 -34.72 -11.41 -22.85
N ALA A 748 -36.03 -11.63 -22.79
CA ALA A 748 -36.95 -10.91 -21.92
C ALA A 748 -36.67 -11.26 -20.45
N PRO A 749 -36.31 -10.29 -19.60
CA PRO A 749 -35.98 -10.56 -18.20
C PRO A 749 -37.22 -10.77 -17.31
N VAL A 750 -38.41 -10.49 -17.84
CA VAL A 750 -39.69 -10.56 -17.14
C VAL A 750 -40.78 -10.97 -18.13
N GLN A 751 -41.83 -11.62 -17.61
CA GLN A 751 -43.07 -11.83 -18.37
C GLN A 751 -43.93 -10.56 -18.36
N GLY A 752 -44.51 -10.18 -19.50
CA GLY A 752 -45.43 -9.04 -19.59
C GLY A 752 -45.86 -8.69 -21.01
N VAL A 753 -46.41 -7.48 -21.19
CA VAL A 753 -46.80 -6.93 -22.50
C VAL A 753 -45.85 -5.82 -22.91
N VAL A 754 -45.26 -5.91 -24.11
CA VAL A 754 -44.39 -4.85 -24.65
C VAL A 754 -45.24 -3.61 -24.96
N GLU A 755 -45.11 -2.58 -24.14
CA GLU A 755 -45.88 -1.34 -24.24
C GLU A 755 -45.27 -0.36 -25.24
N LYS A 756 -43.93 -0.39 -25.37
CA LYS A 756 -43.18 0.49 -26.26
C LYS A 756 -41.81 -0.06 -26.64
N ILE A 757 -41.38 0.17 -27.87
CA ILE A 757 -40.01 -0.07 -28.36
C ILE A 757 -39.36 1.29 -28.62
N TYR A 758 -38.16 1.53 -28.08
CA TYR A 758 -37.47 2.83 -28.14
C TYR A 758 -36.44 2.93 -29.26
N VAL A 759 -36.18 1.83 -29.96
CA VAL A 759 -35.08 1.68 -30.90
C VAL A 759 -35.55 1.06 -32.21
N THR A 760 -34.74 1.20 -33.26
CA THR A 760 -34.95 0.54 -34.55
C THR A 760 -33.81 -0.42 -34.86
N GLU A 761 -34.03 -1.35 -35.78
CA GLU A 761 -32.94 -2.16 -36.38
C GLU A 761 -31.86 -1.25 -36.99
N ASP A 762 -30.63 -1.76 -37.02
CA ASP A 762 -29.38 -1.08 -37.41
C ASP A 762 -29.02 0.15 -36.56
N GLN A 763 -29.70 0.39 -35.43
CA GLN A 763 -29.39 1.50 -34.53
C GLN A 763 -28.27 1.13 -33.56
N GLU A 764 -27.21 1.93 -33.51
CA GLU A 764 -26.20 1.88 -32.45
C GLU A 764 -26.74 2.55 -31.19
N VAL A 765 -26.70 1.84 -30.06
CA VAL A 765 -27.28 2.26 -28.78
C VAL A 765 -26.29 2.06 -27.65
N ALA A 766 -26.26 2.98 -26.70
CA ALA A 766 -25.37 2.89 -25.55
C ALA A 766 -25.85 1.80 -24.57
N VAL A 767 -24.93 1.03 -23.99
CA VAL A 767 -25.23 0.08 -22.91
C VAL A 767 -25.88 0.84 -21.74
N GLY A 768 -27.05 0.38 -21.29
CA GLY A 768 -27.90 1.06 -20.31
C GLY A 768 -28.94 2.02 -20.91
N GLN A 769 -28.99 2.22 -22.23
CA GLN A 769 -30.07 2.93 -22.91
C GLN A 769 -31.34 2.06 -22.96
N PRO A 770 -32.53 2.58 -22.66
CA PRO A 770 -33.76 1.81 -22.78
C PRO A 770 -34.06 1.33 -24.20
N LEU A 771 -34.37 0.04 -24.34
CA LEU A 771 -34.77 -0.63 -25.58
C LEU A 771 -36.28 -0.91 -25.60
N PHE A 772 -36.81 -1.49 -24.52
CA PHE A 772 -38.23 -1.86 -24.41
C PHE A 772 -38.85 -1.35 -23.11
N LYS A 773 -40.15 -1.02 -23.17
CA LYS A 773 -41.01 -0.81 -22.00
C LYS A 773 -41.95 -1.99 -21.89
N ILE A 774 -41.89 -2.77 -20.81
CA ILE A 774 -42.75 -3.93 -20.60
C ILE A 774 -43.68 -3.66 -19.41
N ARG A 775 -44.99 -3.83 -19.64
CA ARG A 775 -46.02 -3.78 -18.60
C ARG A 775 -46.12 -5.16 -17.94
N ILE A 776 -45.86 -5.22 -16.64
CA ILE A 776 -45.88 -6.44 -15.83
C ILE A 776 -47.11 -6.47 -14.93
N ASP A 777 -47.57 -7.68 -14.56
CA ASP A 777 -48.67 -7.85 -13.61
C ASP A 777 -48.27 -7.32 -12.22
N LYS A 778 -49.21 -6.73 -11.50
CA LYS A 778 -48.97 -6.04 -10.22
C LYS A 778 -48.48 -6.98 -9.12
N ASP A 779 -48.80 -8.27 -9.22
CA ASP A 779 -48.39 -9.30 -8.25
C ASP A 779 -47.00 -9.88 -8.56
N HIS A 780 -46.40 -9.54 -9.70
CA HIS A 780 -45.09 -10.00 -10.11
C HIS A 780 -44.02 -8.96 -9.72
N ILE A 781 -43.21 -9.27 -8.70
CA ILE A 781 -42.08 -8.43 -8.30
C ILE A 781 -40.86 -8.87 -9.12
N PRO A 782 -40.39 -8.07 -10.09
CA PRO A 782 -39.23 -8.45 -10.89
C PRO A 782 -37.97 -8.44 -10.02
N ALA A 783 -37.00 -9.28 -10.39
CA ALA A 783 -35.69 -9.25 -9.74
C ALA A 783 -35.07 -7.84 -9.87
N PRO A 784 -34.49 -7.28 -8.80
CA PRO A 784 -33.87 -5.96 -8.86
C PRO A 784 -32.69 -5.97 -9.84
N LYS A 785 -32.63 -4.95 -10.72
CA LYS A 785 -31.49 -4.79 -11.63
C LYS A 785 -30.21 -4.54 -10.84
N PRO A 786 -29.08 -5.13 -11.23
CA PRO A 786 -27.78 -4.74 -10.70
C PRO A 786 -27.54 -3.25 -10.94
N ILE A 787 -26.96 -2.57 -9.95
CA ILE A 787 -26.47 -1.20 -10.15
C ILE A 787 -25.34 -1.27 -11.17
N THR A 788 -25.42 -0.46 -12.22
CA THR A 788 -24.39 -0.38 -13.29
C THR A 788 -23.80 1.02 -13.46
N ARG A 789 -24.36 2.02 -12.78
CA ARG A 789 -23.86 3.40 -12.73
C ARG A 789 -24.16 4.03 -11.37
N GLU A 790 -23.41 5.07 -11.01
CA GLU A 790 -23.72 5.91 -9.85
C GLU A 790 -24.97 6.75 -10.17
N ASP A 791 -25.98 6.74 -9.30
CA ASP A 791 -27.15 7.62 -9.37
C ASP A 791 -27.54 8.07 -7.95
N PRO A 792 -26.88 9.13 -7.43
CA PRO A 792 -27.16 9.64 -6.10
C PRO A 792 -28.40 10.55 -6.05
N GLY A 793 -29.07 10.80 -7.19
CA GLY A 793 -30.13 11.80 -7.32
C GLY A 793 -29.63 13.22 -7.61
N GLN A 794 -30.54 14.19 -7.62
CA GLN A 794 -30.20 15.60 -7.86
C GLN A 794 -29.78 16.28 -6.56
N PRO A 795 -28.59 16.92 -6.49
CA PRO A 795 -28.16 17.62 -5.30
C PRO A 795 -28.96 18.92 -5.12
N VAL A 796 -29.35 19.22 -3.89
CA VAL A 796 -29.90 20.51 -3.47
C VAL A 796 -28.89 21.14 -2.54
N ILE A 797 -28.13 22.10 -3.07
CA ILE A 797 -27.10 22.81 -2.33
C ILE A 797 -27.69 24.13 -1.88
N LYS A 798 -27.55 24.44 -0.58
CA LYS A 798 -27.96 25.73 -0.03
C LYS A 798 -26.78 26.35 0.69
N ARG A 799 -26.45 27.59 0.32
CA ARG A 799 -25.57 28.42 1.15
C ARG A 799 -26.27 28.62 2.50
N ARG A 800 -25.60 28.27 3.60
CA ARG A 800 -26.06 28.68 4.93
C ARG A 800 -26.21 30.20 4.94
N GLN A 801 -27.42 30.70 5.17
CA GLN A 801 -27.66 32.16 5.20
C GLN A 801 -26.72 32.79 6.24
N ALA A 802 -25.94 33.78 5.79
CA ALA A 802 -25.07 34.56 6.65
C ALA A 802 -25.93 35.38 7.62
N VAL A 803 -26.06 34.89 8.85
CA VAL A 803 -26.50 35.71 9.97
C VAL A 803 -25.35 36.68 10.27
N THR A 804 -25.51 37.93 9.83
CA THR A 804 -24.64 39.04 10.22
C THR A 804 -24.79 39.31 11.71
N THR A 805 -23.95 38.66 12.51
CA THR A 805 -23.48 39.23 13.76
C THR A 805 -22.10 38.65 14.06
N ALA A 806 -21.12 39.53 14.18
CA ALA A 806 -19.69 39.27 14.38
C ALA A 806 -19.34 38.63 15.74
N THR A 807 -20.14 37.67 16.20
CA THR A 807 -19.99 36.97 17.47
C THR A 807 -20.25 35.46 17.32
N GLN A 808 -20.20 34.94 16.09
CA GLN A 808 -20.72 33.61 15.74
C GLN A 808 -19.67 32.68 15.10
N LEU A 809 -18.41 32.78 15.54
CA LEU A 809 -17.37 31.76 15.27
C LEU A 809 -17.45 30.56 16.23
N MET A 810 -18.57 30.41 16.95
CA MET A 810 -18.91 29.19 17.67
C MET A 810 -20.40 28.91 17.48
N SER A 811 -20.71 27.70 17.02
CA SER A 811 -22.04 27.09 16.85
C SER A 811 -22.78 27.34 15.53
N ARG A 812 -22.84 26.30 14.68
CA ARG A 812 -24.04 25.44 14.54
C ARG A 812 -23.83 24.38 13.44
N ALA A 813 -23.21 23.27 13.82
CA ALA A 813 -23.83 21.99 13.46
C ALA A 813 -25.17 21.97 14.22
N THR A 814 -26.28 21.66 13.56
CA THR A 814 -27.51 21.29 14.28
C THR A 814 -27.19 20.05 15.10
N LYS A 815 -26.80 20.25 16.37
CA LYS A 815 -26.54 19.19 17.34
C LYS A 815 -27.87 18.47 17.55
N LEU A 816 -28.07 17.31 16.94
CA LEU A 816 -29.16 16.39 17.30
C LEU A 816 -29.17 16.26 18.82
N LYS A 817 -30.33 16.51 19.44
CA LYS A 817 -30.44 16.51 20.90
C LYS A 817 -30.61 15.09 21.41
N ILE A 818 -29.80 14.72 22.40
CA ILE A 818 -29.89 13.44 23.09
C ILE A 818 -30.48 13.69 24.46
N GLY A 819 -31.51 12.95 24.83
CA GLY A 819 -32.22 13.13 26.09
C GLY A 819 -31.93 12.03 27.10
N ILE A 820 -32.11 12.33 28.38
CA ILE A 820 -32.26 11.33 29.45
C ILE A 820 -33.74 11.25 29.82
N GLN A 821 -34.34 10.09 29.59
CA GLN A 821 -35.75 9.81 29.88
C GLN A 821 -35.96 9.64 31.38
N GLY A 822 -35.21 8.72 31.98
CA GLY A 822 -35.29 8.44 33.41
C GLY A 822 -34.05 7.74 33.93
N ILE A 823 -33.95 7.69 35.25
CA ILE A 823 -32.86 7.06 35.97
C ILE A 823 -33.37 6.42 37.25
N ALA A 824 -32.80 5.28 37.63
CA ALA A 824 -33.07 4.62 38.90
C ALA A 824 -31.77 4.14 39.55
N CYS A 825 -31.80 3.96 40.88
CA CYS A 825 -30.69 3.40 41.64
C CYS A 825 -31.14 2.31 42.61
N VAL A 826 -30.19 1.42 42.92
CA VAL A 826 -30.25 0.35 43.92
C VAL A 826 -28.92 0.37 44.68
N LEU A 827 -28.97 0.27 46.00
CA LEU A 827 -27.80 0.25 46.89
C LEU A 827 -27.66 -1.14 47.50
N GLY A 828 -26.47 -1.49 47.99
CA GLY A 828 -26.32 -2.70 48.81
C GLY A 828 -27.27 -2.69 50.02
N SER A 829 -27.83 -3.86 50.35
CA SER A 829 -28.89 -3.96 51.37
C SER A 829 -28.39 -3.69 52.79
N LYS A 830 -27.08 -3.81 53.06
CA LYS A 830 -26.49 -3.63 54.38
C LYS A 830 -25.98 -2.21 54.59
N ASN A 831 -26.62 -1.43 55.45
CA ASN A 831 -26.08 -0.13 55.86
C ASN A 831 -25.05 -0.31 56.99
N ILE A 832 -23.82 0.12 56.74
CA ILE A 832 -22.65 -0.03 57.61
C ILE A 832 -22.27 1.33 58.21
N THR A 833 -22.21 1.43 59.54
CA THR A 833 -21.79 2.65 60.24
C THR A 833 -20.27 2.73 60.41
N ASN A 834 -19.75 3.91 60.77
CA ASN A 834 -18.33 4.06 61.06
C ASN A 834 -17.86 3.21 62.25
N GLU A 835 -18.71 3.00 63.25
CA GLU A 835 -18.42 2.13 64.40
C GLU A 835 -18.18 0.69 63.95
N GLU A 836 -19.02 0.18 63.05
CA GLU A 836 -18.89 -1.19 62.50
C GLU A 836 -17.63 -1.34 61.64
N VAL A 837 -17.26 -0.32 60.85
CA VAL A 837 -16.04 -0.39 60.03
C VAL A 837 -14.77 -0.43 60.88
N VAL A 838 -14.65 0.44 61.89
CA VAL A 838 -13.42 0.55 62.69
C VAL A 838 -13.30 -0.50 63.78
N GLN A 839 -14.37 -1.26 64.09
CA GLN A 839 -14.35 -2.32 65.10
C GLN A 839 -13.22 -3.35 64.87
N SER A 840 -12.85 -3.55 63.61
CA SER A 840 -11.78 -4.47 63.18
C SER A 840 -10.37 -3.85 63.15
N ILE A 841 -10.22 -2.55 63.43
CA ILE A 841 -8.99 -1.77 63.24
C ILE A 841 -8.52 -1.17 64.57
N ALA A 842 -7.40 -1.66 65.09
CA ALA A 842 -6.85 -1.20 66.36
C ALA A 842 -6.47 0.30 66.35
N GLY A 843 -6.95 1.05 67.36
CA GLY A 843 -6.55 2.44 67.61
C GLY A 843 -7.21 3.50 66.71
N LYS A 844 -8.35 3.18 66.08
CA LYS A 844 -9.14 4.09 65.24
C LYS A 844 -10.57 4.22 65.75
N GLU A 845 -11.08 5.44 65.79
CA GLU A 845 -12.42 5.75 66.27
C GLU A 845 -13.35 6.11 65.11
N ALA A 846 -14.67 5.91 65.27
CA ALA A 846 -15.67 6.22 64.24
C ALA A 846 -15.63 7.70 63.76
N ASN A 847 -15.24 8.60 64.67
CA ASN A 847 -15.08 10.02 64.39
C ASN A 847 -13.86 10.32 63.49
N ASP A 848 -12.83 9.46 63.48
CA ASP A 848 -11.67 9.63 62.61
C ASP A 848 -12.05 9.45 61.15
N VAL A 849 -12.92 8.48 60.86
CA VAL A 849 -13.47 8.25 59.52
C VAL A 849 -14.23 9.48 59.05
N LEU A 850 -15.17 9.98 59.86
CA LEU A 850 -15.97 11.15 59.52
C LEU A 850 -15.10 12.38 59.26
N LYS A 851 -14.05 12.61 60.06
CA LYS A 851 -13.11 13.74 59.85
C LYS A 851 -12.27 13.58 58.58
N LEU A 852 -11.87 12.36 58.23
CA LEU A 852 -10.97 12.11 57.11
C LEU A 852 -11.68 12.05 55.76
N THR A 853 -12.89 11.47 55.72
CA THR A 853 -13.62 11.21 54.48
C THR A 853 -14.91 12.00 54.36
N GLY A 854 -15.48 12.48 55.48
CA GLY A 854 -16.83 13.05 55.54
C GLY A 854 -17.95 12.03 55.44
N ILE A 855 -17.64 10.73 55.48
CA ILE A 855 -18.61 9.65 55.36
C ILE A 855 -19.01 9.19 56.76
N ALA A 856 -20.33 9.12 57.01
CA ALA A 856 -20.93 8.63 58.26
C ALA A 856 -21.41 7.18 58.14
N SER A 857 -21.91 6.79 56.96
CA SER A 857 -22.35 5.41 56.66
C SER A 857 -22.13 5.06 55.18
N ARG A 858 -22.21 3.77 54.85
CA ARG A 858 -22.10 3.21 53.48
C ARG A 858 -22.99 1.98 53.33
N HIS A 859 -23.29 1.62 52.10
CA HIS A 859 -24.10 0.47 51.75
C HIS A 859 -23.22 -0.66 51.22
N TRP A 860 -23.17 -1.79 51.90
CA TRP A 860 -22.50 -3.01 51.45
C TRP A 860 -23.53 -4.05 51.04
N ILE A 861 -23.12 -4.98 50.19
CA ILE A 861 -23.95 -6.13 49.82
C ILE A 861 -24.10 -7.13 50.98
N GLU A 862 -25.25 -7.79 51.08
CA GLU A 862 -25.45 -8.99 51.89
C GLU A 862 -25.11 -10.27 51.08
N PRO A 863 -24.87 -11.42 51.73
CA PRO A 863 -24.74 -12.70 51.03
C PRO A 863 -25.93 -12.98 50.10
N GLY A 864 -25.66 -13.14 48.80
CA GLY A 864 -26.67 -13.37 47.75
C GLY A 864 -26.87 -12.18 46.81
N GLU A 865 -26.45 -10.97 47.21
CA GLU A 865 -26.38 -9.83 46.32
C GLU A 865 -25.08 -9.87 45.50
N THR A 866 -25.18 -9.61 44.20
CA THR A 866 -24.07 -9.62 43.24
C THR A 866 -24.11 -8.39 42.36
N VAL A 867 -23.03 -8.15 41.61
CA VAL A 867 -22.97 -7.08 40.61
C VAL A 867 -24.11 -7.19 39.57
N LEU A 868 -24.51 -8.41 39.22
CA LEU A 868 -25.59 -8.68 38.26
C LEU A 868 -26.97 -8.45 38.87
N THR A 869 -27.23 -8.90 40.10
CA THR A 869 -28.54 -8.70 40.74
C THR A 869 -28.82 -7.22 40.97
N LEU A 870 -27.83 -6.45 41.43
CA LEU A 870 -27.95 -5.00 41.60
C LEU A 870 -28.19 -4.29 40.25
N ALA A 871 -27.47 -4.69 39.19
CA ALA A 871 -27.66 -4.16 37.84
C ALA A 871 -29.07 -4.45 37.30
N LYS A 872 -29.55 -5.69 37.48
CA LYS A 872 -30.88 -6.15 37.10
C LYS A 872 -31.97 -5.36 37.80
N ASP A 873 -31.89 -5.23 39.12
CA ASP A 873 -32.88 -4.52 39.92
C ASP A 873 -32.95 -3.03 39.53
N ALA A 874 -31.80 -2.39 39.29
CA ALA A 874 -31.75 -1.01 38.81
C ALA A 874 -32.39 -0.85 37.42
N ALA A 875 -32.08 -1.76 36.49
CA ALA A 875 -32.64 -1.78 35.15
C ALA A 875 -34.17 -2.00 35.16
N GLN A 876 -34.65 -2.99 35.91
CA GLN A 876 -36.08 -3.25 36.05
C GLN A 876 -36.82 -2.05 36.65
N LYS A 877 -36.21 -1.40 37.64
CA LYS A 877 -36.80 -0.22 38.29
C LYS A 877 -36.94 0.96 37.33
N VAL A 878 -35.95 1.25 36.48
CA VAL A 878 -36.06 2.35 35.51
C VAL A 878 -37.01 2.01 34.35
N LEU A 879 -36.96 0.77 33.84
CA LEU A 879 -37.85 0.28 32.78
C LEU A 879 -39.31 0.36 33.23
N ALA A 880 -39.62 -0.13 34.43
CA ALA A 880 -40.96 -0.03 35.02
C ALA A 880 -41.39 1.42 35.26
N ALA A 881 -40.50 2.27 35.79
CA ALA A 881 -40.81 3.67 36.08
C ALA A 881 -41.07 4.50 34.81
N GLN A 882 -40.42 4.18 33.70
CA GLN A 882 -40.57 4.87 32.41
C GLN A 882 -41.54 4.17 31.45
N GLN A 883 -42.15 3.06 31.87
CA GLN A 883 -43.04 2.23 31.05
C GLN A 883 -42.38 1.79 29.73
N VAL A 884 -41.08 1.47 29.77
CA VAL A 884 -40.28 0.99 28.64
C VAL A 884 -40.08 -0.51 28.77
N GLN A 885 -40.32 -1.27 27.71
CA GLN A 885 -40.04 -2.70 27.67
C GLN A 885 -38.59 -2.93 27.26
N ILE A 886 -37.99 -4.07 27.64
CA ILE A 886 -36.62 -4.39 27.23
C ILE A 886 -36.46 -4.45 25.70
N HIS A 887 -37.51 -4.85 24.98
CA HIS A 887 -37.56 -4.89 23.51
C HIS A 887 -37.55 -3.50 22.84
N ASP A 888 -37.72 -2.42 23.62
CA ASP A 888 -37.62 -1.04 23.13
C ASP A 888 -36.17 -0.50 23.26
N ILE A 889 -35.24 -1.28 23.81
CA ILE A 889 -33.85 -0.88 24.06
C ILE A 889 -32.95 -1.40 22.94
N ASP A 890 -32.34 -0.50 22.18
CA ASP A 890 -31.50 -0.84 21.03
C ASP A 890 -30.02 -1.07 21.39
N LEU A 891 -29.59 -0.69 22.59
CA LEU A 891 -28.22 -0.86 23.07
C LEU A 891 -28.16 -0.87 24.59
N ILE A 892 -27.41 -1.82 25.15
CA ILE A 892 -27.09 -1.91 26.58
C ILE A 892 -25.59 -1.63 26.79
N ILE A 893 -25.28 -0.62 27.60
CA ILE A 893 -23.91 -0.31 28.03
C ILE A 893 -23.82 -0.51 29.53
N CYS A 894 -23.02 -1.48 29.98
CA CYS A 894 -22.74 -1.65 31.40
C CYS A 894 -21.38 -1.04 31.77
N THR A 895 -21.27 -0.41 32.94
CA THR A 895 -20.00 0.08 33.49
C THR A 895 -19.75 -0.54 34.85
N THR A 896 -18.66 -1.29 34.97
CA THR A 896 -18.27 -1.90 36.23
C THR A 896 -16.75 -2.04 36.31
N GLY A 897 -16.17 -1.70 37.46
CA GLY A 897 -14.80 -2.04 37.82
C GLY A 897 -14.70 -3.39 38.52
N THR A 898 -15.84 -4.00 38.88
CA THR A 898 -15.94 -5.22 39.68
C THR A 898 -16.82 -6.27 39.01
N PRO A 899 -16.56 -6.65 37.73
CA PRO A 899 -17.34 -7.69 37.09
C PRO A 899 -17.12 -9.03 37.80
N SER A 900 -18.17 -9.84 37.90
CA SER A 900 -18.07 -11.22 38.43
C SER A 900 -17.19 -12.11 37.54
N GLN A 901 -17.21 -11.85 36.23
CA GLN A 901 -16.45 -12.52 35.19
C GLN A 901 -16.26 -11.61 33.98
N ILE A 902 -15.24 -11.87 33.16
CA ILE A 902 -14.96 -11.07 31.95
C ILE A 902 -15.90 -11.46 30.80
N THR A 903 -16.28 -12.74 30.70
CA THR A 903 -17.11 -13.26 29.61
C THR A 903 -18.09 -14.32 30.13
N PRO A 904 -19.38 -14.29 29.72
CA PRO A 904 -20.07 -13.16 29.09
C PRO A 904 -19.96 -11.86 29.89
N SER A 905 -20.00 -10.72 29.19
CA SER A 905 -20.00 -9.39 29.81
C SER A 905 -21.20 -9.21 30.74
N LEU A 906 -21.11 -8.28 31.69
CA LEU A 906 -22.24 -7.92 32.56
C LEU A 906 -23.45 -7.46 31.74
N ALA A 907 -23.23 -6.70 30.65
CA ALA A 907 -24.28 -6.29 29.74
C ALA A 907 -25.00 -7.48 29.07
N CYS A 908 -24.27 -8.49 28.60
CA CYS A 908 -24.89 -9.68 28.01
C CYS A 908 -25.64 -10.53 29.05
N GLN A 909 -25.08 -10.67 30.27
CA GLN A 909 -25.77 -11.33 31.38
C GLN A 909 -27.05 -10.60 31.76
N LEU A 910 -27.00 -9.26 31.81
CA LEU A 910 -28.16 -8.42 32.08
C LEU A 910 -29.23 -8.54 31.00
N LEU A 911 -28.84 -8.54 29.72
CA LEU A 911 -29.76 -8.76 28.60
C LEU A 911 -30.50 -10.09 28.75
N TYR A 912 -29.77 -11.17 29.03
CA TYR A 912 -30.35 -12.49 29.25
C TYR A 912 -31.30 -12.51 30.46
N GLU A 913 -30.93 -11.87 31.57
CA GLU A 913 -31.78 -11.79 32.78
C GLU A 913 -33.06 -10.95 32.59
N LEU A 914 -33.07 -10.02 31.63
CA LEU A 914 -34.21 -9.15 31.34
C LEU A 914 -35.11 -9.67 30.21
N ALA A 915 -34.54 -10.33 29.20
CA ALA A 915 -35.27 -10.71 27.98
C ALA A 915 -35.16 -12.20 27.60
N GLY A 916 -34.35 -12.99 28.29
CA GLY A 916 -34.09 -14.38 27.92
C GLY A 916 -33.24 -14.48 26.65
N SER A 917 -33.44 -15.55 25.87
CA SER A 917 -32.73 -15.79 24.58
C SER A 917 -33.50 -15.28 23.37
N ASP A 918 -34.68 -14.69 23.56
CA ASP A 918 -35.61 -14.35 22.48
C ASP A 918 -35.38 -12.93 21.90
N TYR A 919 -34.48 -12.15 22.50
CA TYR A 919 -34.20 -10.78 22.11
C TYR A 919 -32.70 -10.51 22.02
N GLU A 920 -32.29 -9.92 20.90
CA GLU A 920 -30.90 -9.59 20.62
C GLU A 920 -30.76 -8.08 20.41
N CYS A 921 -29.84 -7.46 21.14
CA CYS A 921 -29.36 -6.12 20.86
C CYS A 921 -27.87 -6.03 21.21
N PRO A 922 -27.13 -5.07 20.63
CA PRO A 922 -25.78 -4.74 21.08
C PRO A 922 -25.73 -4.57 22.60
N ALA A 923 -24.84 -5.33 23.26
CA ALA A 923 -24.67 -5.30 24.70
C ALA A 923 -23.18 -5.46 25.05
N TYR A 924 -22.58 -4.47 25.72
CA TYR A 924 -21.17 -4.52 26.09
C TYR A 924 -20.82 -3.78 27.38
N ASP A 925 -19.70 -4.17 27.97
CA ASP A 925 -19.15 -3.52 29.16
C ASP A 925 -18.12 -2.45 28.78
N LEU A 926 -18.04 -1.38 29.58
CA LEU A 926 -17.03 -0.33 29.51
C LEU A 926 -16.41 -0.13 30.90
N ASN A 927 -15.08 -0.24 30.99
CA ASN A 927 -14.36 0.03 32.23
C ASN A 927 -13.60 1.37 32.15
N ALA A 928 -14.05 2.35 32.94
CA ALA A 928 -13.32 3.58 33.22
C ALA A 928 -13.41 3.96 34.72
N ALA A 929 -13.48 2.94 35.58
CA ALA A 929 -13.65 3.06 37.04
C ALA A 929 -14.66 4.17 37.41
N CYS A 930 -14.32 5.07 38.35
CA CYS A 930 -15.26 6.09 38.82
C CYS A 930 -15.73 7.11 37.76
N SER A 931 -15.09 7.19 36.59
CA SER A 931 -15.56 8.01 35.46
C SER A 931 -16.45 7.22 34.47
N GLY A 932 -16.70 5.94 34.74
CA GLY A 932 -17.45 5.00 33.90
C GLY A 932 -18.77 5.57 33.39
N TYR A 933 -19.58 6.16 34.27
CA TYR A 933 -20.87 6.75 33.88
C TYR A 933 -20.72 7.79 32.76
N LEU A 934 -19.76 8.71 32.86
CA LEU A 934 -19.57 9.77 31.86
C LEU A 934 -18.94 9.26 30.56
N TYR A 935 -18.09 8.23 30.63
CA TYR A 935 -17.57 7.55 29.46
C TYR A 935 -18.68 6.80 28.71
N ALA A 936 -19.53 6.07 29.42
CA ALA A 936 -20.68 5.40 28.84
C ALA A 936 -21.72 6.40 28.32
N LEU A 937 -21.91 7.54 29.02
CA LEU A 937 -22.76 8.63 28.56
C LEU A 937 -22.29 9.19 27.22
N GLN A 938 -20.97 9.32 27.00
CA GLN A 938 -20.44 9.75 25.70
C GLN A 938 -20.67 8.69 24.61
N ASN A 939 -20.47 7.41 24.92
CA ASN A 939 -20.71 6.32 23.96
C ASN A 939 -22.20 6.26 23.56
N ALA A 940 -23.11 6.35 24.53
CA ALA A 940 -24.55 6.45 24.29
C ALA A 940 -24.89 7.71 23.48
N TYR A 941 -24.29 8.86 23.81
CA TYR A 941 -24.48 10.11 23.07
C TYR A 941 -24.06 9.98 21.59
N LEU A 942 -22.91 9.37 21.32
CA LEU A 942 -22.43 9.16 19.95
C LEU A 942 -23.28 8.14 19.17
N TYR A 943 -23.74 7.07 19.84
CA TYR A 943 -24.66 6.09 19.26
C TYR A 943 -25.99 6.74 18.87
N LEU A 944 -26.62 7.44 19.82
CA LEU A 944 -27.92 8.08 19.60
C LEU A 944 -27.86 9.27 18.63
N ARG A 945 -26.70 9.91 18.46
CA ARG A 945 -26.50 10.89 17.39
C ARG A 945 -26.56 10.27 15.99
N LYS A 946 -26.19 9.01 15.85
CA LYS A 946 -26.32 8.28 14.59
C LYS A 946 -27.69 7.61 14.46
N HIS A 947 -28.35 7.31 15.58
CA HIS A 947 -29.61 6.58 15.63
C HIS A 947 -30.66 7.38 16.43
N PRO A 948 -31.22 8.45 15.83
CA PRO A 948 -32.10 9.39 16.54
C PRO A 948 -33.42 8.78 17.01
N SER A 949 -33.81 7.61 16.49
CA SER A 949 -35.03 6.88 16.89
C SER A 949 -34.78 5.80 17.95
N SER A 950 -33.55 5.65 18.44
CA SER A 950 -33.18 4.57 19.36
C SER A 950 -33.22 4.99 20.84
N LYS A 951 -33.21 3.98 21.72
CA LYS A 951 -33.02 4.09 23.17
C LYS A 951 -31.83 3.27 23.63
N VAL A 952 -31.04 3.82 24.55
CA VAL A 952 -29.88 3.17 25.17
C VAL A 952 -30.15 2.97 26.65
N LEU A 953 -29.96 1.75 27.14
CA LEU A 953 -29.93 1.44 28.57
C LEU A 953 -28.48 1.47 29.07
N LEU A 954 -28.14 2.52 29.81
CA LEU A 954 -26.83 2.68 30.44
C LEU A 954 -26.92 2.24 31.90
N VAL A 955 -26.19 1.20 32.27
CA VAL A 955 -26.17 0.65 33.63
C VAL A 955 -24.79 0.80 34.26
N THR A 956 -24.71 1.29 35.48
CA THR A 956 -23.51 1.24 36.31
C THR A 956 -23.74 0.23 37.43
N SER A 957 -22.76 -0.60 37.78
CA SER A 957 -22.89 -1.53 38.91
C SER A 957 -21.54 -1.84 39.53
N GLU A 958 -21.40 -1.59 40.83
CA GLU A 958 -20.13 -1.71 41.56
C GLU A 958 -20.36 -2.44 42.88
N ILE A 959 -19.56 -3.47 43.14
CA ILE A 959 -19.49 -4.21 44.41
C ILE A 959 -18.05 -4.21 44.92
N LEU A 960 -17.67 -3.13 45.58
CA LEU A 960 -16.30 -2.86 46.04
C LEU A 960 -16.04 -3.42 47.43
N SER A 961 -17.07 -3.61 48.26
CA SER A 961 -16.94 -4.08 49.64
C SER A 961 -16.19 -5.42 49.78
N PRO A 962 -16.32 -6.41 48.87
CA PRO A 962 -15.56 -7.65 48.98
C PRO A 962 -14.05 -7.50 48.68
N LEU A 963 -13.63 -6.36 48.11
CA LEU A 963 -12.25 -6.09 47.70
C LEU A 963 -11.46 -5.28 48.73
N LEU A 964 -12.06 -5.03 49.89
CA LEU A 964 -11.48 -4.23 50.96
C LEU A 964 -10.69 -5.13 51.90
N ASP A 965 -9.50 -4.68 52.27
CA ASP A 965 -8.74 -5.28 53.36
C ASP A 965 -9.30 -4.81 54.71
N PRO A 966 -9.81 -5.71 55.58
CA PRO A 966 -10.37 -5.36 56.90
C PRO A 966 -9.38 -4.72 57.88
N GLN A 967 -8.07 -4.78 57.58
CA GLN A 967 -7.03 -4.15 58.39
C GLN A 967 -6.54 -2.84 57.80
N ASN A 968 -6.87 -2.53 56.54
CA ASN A 968 -6.41 -1.33 55.85
C ASN A 968 -7.38 -0.16 56.03
N PHE A 969 -7.10 0.66 57.03
CA PHE A 969 -7.87 1.86 57.33
C PHE A 969 -7.98 2.84 56.16
N ASP A 970 -6.99 2.93 55.27
CA ASP A 970 -6.97 3.95 54.21
C ASP A 970 -7.97 3.67 53.07
N THR A 971 -8.42 2.43 52.91
CA THR A 971 -9.34 2.02 51.82
C THR A 971 -10.68 1.53 52.32
N GLN A 972 -10.73 0.81 53.45
CA GLN A 972 -11.96 0.19 53.97
C GLN A 972 -13.03 1.22 54.38
N ILE A 973 -12.62 2.42 54.73
CA ILE A 973 -13.50 3.49 55.24
C ILE A 973 -14.19 4.31 54.14
N ILE A 974 -13.94 3.98 52.87
CA ILE A 974 -14.30 4.83 51.71
C ILE A 974 -15.40 4.21 50.87
N PHE A 975 -15.25 2.95 50.49
CA PHE A 975 -16.03 2.36 49.40
C PHE A 975 -17.37 1.79 49.85
N SER A 976 -18.30 1.80 48.90
CA SER A 976 -19.67 1.34 49.03
C SER A 976 -20.11 0.65 47.73
N ASP A 977 -21.19 -0.11 47.82
CA ASP A 977 -21.75 -0.88 46.71
C ASP A 977 -23.04 -0.22 46.20
N GLY A 978 -23.26 -0.31 44.90
CA GLY A 978 -24.50 0.20 44.29
C GLY A 978 -24.51 0.17 42.77
N ALA A 979 -25.73 0.19 42.24
CA ALA A 979 -26.01 0.20 40.82
C ALA A 979 -27.00 1.29 40.43
N THR A 980 -26.92 1.73 39.18
CA THR A 980 -27.87 2.64 38.56
C THR A 980 -28.19 2.21 37.15
N ALA A 981 -29.38 2.59 36.66
CA ALA A 981 -29.75 2.42 35.27
C ALA A 981 -30.38 3.71 34.74
N THR A 982 -29.89 4.17 33.60
CA THR A 982 -30.30 5.40 32.91
C THR A 982 -30.81 5.04 31.52
N ILE A 983 -32.00 5.53 31.15
CA ILE A 983 -32.51 5.41 29.77
C ILE A 983 -32.19 6.71 29.04
N LEU A 984 -31.40 6.59 27.98
CA LEU A 984 -31.09 7.68 27.06
C LEU A 984 -31.82 7.50 25.75
N CYS A 985 -32.28 8.60 25.17
CA CYS A 985 -33.05 8.56 23.93
C CYS A 985 -32.47 9.50 22.88
N GLY A 986 -32.57 9.08 21.62
CA GLY A 986 -32.33 9.93 20.47
C GLY A 986 -33.41 11.02 20.33
N GLU A 987 -33.16 11.95 19.42
CA GLU A 987 -34.00 13.15 19.25
C GLU A 987 -35.48 12.85 18.95
N ALA A 988 -35.80 11.72 18.32
CA ALA A 988 -37.18 11.33 18.00
C ALA A 988 -38.05 11.08 19.25
N HIS A 989 -37.42 10.81 20.39
CA HIS A 989 -38.11 10.54 21.67
C HIS A 989 -37.85 11.64 22.71
N LEU A 990 -37.36 12.81 22.28
CA LEU A 990 -36.94 13.88 23.19
C LEU A 990 -38.09 14.41 24.08
N ASP A 991 -39.34 14.33 23.61
CA ASP A 991 -40.53 14.73 24.37
C ASP A 991 -40.77 13.88 25.64
N SER A 992 -40.21 12.67 25.68
CA SER A 992 -40.24 11.80 26.87
C SER A 992 -39.12 12.13 27.88
N CYS A 993 -38.18 12.99 27.51
CA CYS A 993 -36.96 13.22 28.27
C CYS A 993 -37.06 14.37 29.29
N SER A 994 -36.36 14.20 30.41
CA SER A 994 -36.27 15.21 31.47
C SER A 994 -35.10 16.17 31.27
N PHE A 995 -33.99 15.69 30.70
CA PHE A 995 -32.79 16.48 30.44
C PHE A 995 -32.27 16.23 29.03
N VAL A 996 -31.64 17.24 28.41
CA VAL A 996 -30.76 17.09 27.25
C VAL A 996 -29.33 16.96 27.73
N VAL A 997 -28.62 15.98 27.17
CA VAL A 997 -27.19 15.77 27.37
C VAL A 997 -26.43 16.53 26.30
N ASN A 998 -25.55 17.45 26.71
CA ASN A 998 -24.53 17.99 25.81
C ASN A 998 -23.36 17.01 25.72
N GLU A 999 -22.66 17.00 24.59
CA GLU A 999 -21.57 16.04 24.33
C GLU A 999 -20.54 16.02 25.47
N PRO A 1000 -20.41 14.89 26.20
CA PRO A 1000 -19.43 14.79 27.28
C PRO A 1000 -18.00 15.00 26.78
N ILE A 1001 -17.13 15.57 27.62
CA ILE A 1001 -15.69 15.66 27.40
C ILE A 1001 -15.02 14.55 28.20
N LEU A 1002 -14.20 13.73 27.53
CA LEU A 1002 -13.40 12.68 28.15
C LEU A 1002 -11.91 12.97 28.00
N SER A 1003 -11.10 12.51 28.95
CA SER A 1003 -9.64 12.59 28.88
C SER A 1003 -9.00 11.59 29.86
N GLY A 1004 -7.74 11.23 29.61
CA GLY A 1004 -6.97 10.35 30.50
C GLY A 1004 -5.58 10.89 30.80
N SER A 1005 -4.85 10.21 31.68
CA SER A 1005 -3.40 10.39 31.84
C SER A 1005 -2.77 9.06 32.24
N GLY A 1006 -1.68 8.66 31.59
CA GLY A 1006 -0.96 7.45 31.98
C GLY A 1006 -0.30 7.61 33.35
N GLU A 1007 -0.42 6.60 34.22
CA GLU A 1007 0.15 6.59 35.56
C GLU A 1007 0.67 5.21 35.96
N PRO A 1008 1.68 5.14 36.84
CA PRO A 1008 2.17 3.86 37.37
C PRO A 1008 1.11 3.15 38.22
N LEU A 1009 1.12 1.81 38.18
CA LEU A 1009 0.19 0.90 38.86
C LEU A 1009 0.08 1.15 40.37
N ASP A 1010 1.14 1.64 41.01
CA ASP A 1010 1.23 1.87 42.46
C ASP A 1010 0.41 3.07 42.97
N SER A 1011 -0.26 3.80 42.08
CA SER A 1011 -0.95 5.03 42.43
C SER A 1011 -2.40 4.80 42.87
N LEU A 1012 -3.11 3.88 42.21
CA LEU A 1012 -4.41 3.34 42.59
C LEU A 1012 -4.61 2.02 41.82
N TYR A 1013 -4.89 0.96 42.57
CA TYR A 1013 -5.07 -0.39 42.05
C TYR A 1013 -6.38 -0.96 42.59
N VAL A 1014 -7.24 -1.42 41.68
CA VAL A 1014 -8.51 -2.10 41.98
C VAL A 1014 -8.45 -3.47 41.33
N PRO A 1015 -8.41 -4.57 42.10
CA PRO A 1015 -8.31 -5.90 41.55
C PRO A 1015 -9.69 -6.49 41.18
N THR A 1016 -9.72 -7.64 40.53
CA THR A 1016 -10.95 -8.39 40.23
C THR A 1016 -11.50 -9.10 41.47
N VAL A 1017 -12.82 -9.33 41.51
CA VAL A 1017 -13.52 -9.91 42.68
C VAL A 1017 -13.01 -11.26 43.15
N ASN A 1018 -12.45 -12.08 42.24
CA ASN A 1018 -11.89 -13.40 42.57
C ASN A 1018 -10.36 -13.38 42.82
N SER A 1019 -9.74 -12.20 42.92
CA SER A 1019 -8.31 -12.11 43.22
C SER A 1019 -8.07 -12.26 44.74
N SER A 1020 -6.90 -12.77 45.13
CA SER A 1020 -6.44 -12.74 46.53
C SER A 1020 -5.89 -11.36 46.96
N GLN A 1021 -6.11 -10.32 46.15
CA GLN A 1021 -5.57 -8.98 46.35
C GLN A 1021 -6.68 -8.00 46.73
N ASN A 1022 -6.30 -6.95 47.46
CA ASN A 1022 -7.22 -5.91 47.93
C ASN A 1022 -6.97 -4.58 47.20
N ILE A 1023 -7.94 -3.67 47.25
CA ILE A 1023 -7.78 -2.30 46.73
C ILE A 1023 -6.63 -1.59 47.47
N SER A 1024 -5.78 -0.88 46.73
CA SER A 1024 -4.70 -0.06 47.31
C SER A 1024 -4.54 1.27 46.58
N MET A 1025 -4.15 2.34 47.29
CA MET A 1025 -3.95 3.66 46.67
C MET A 1025 -3.03 4.58 47.44
N LYS A 1026 -2.41 5.53 46.72
CA LYS A 1026 -1.67 6.67 47.28
C LYS A 1026 -2.59 7.88 47.48
N GLY A 1027 -3.35 7.90 48.56
CA GLY A 1027 -4.46 8.86 48.80
C GLY A 1027 -4.12 10.35 48.55
N ARG A 1028 -2.97 10.86 49.02
CA ARG A 1028 -2.56 12.27 48.79
C ARG A 1028 -2.35 12.60 47.31
N LYS A 1029 -1.77 11.66 46.55
CA LYS A 1029 -1.49 11.81 45.11
C LYS A 1029 -2.80 11.80 44.32
N VAL A 1030 -3.69 10.85 44.63
CA VAL A 1030 -5.03 10.74 44.02
C VAL A 1030 -5.85 12.00 44.30
N PHE A 1031 -5.87 12.48 45.54
CA PHE A 1031 -6.57 13.71 45.95
C PHE A 1031 -6.17 14.92 45.09
N THR A 1032 -4.86 15.18 45.00
CA THR A 1032 -4.34 16.36 44.29
C THR A 1032 -4.69 16.31 42.80
N LYS A 1033 -4.65 15.12 42.20
CA LYS A 1033 -4.97 14.92 40.79
C LYS A 1033 -6.46 15.01 40.52
N ALA A 1034 -7.30 14.39 41.36
CA ALA A 1034 -8.75 14.46 41.24
C ALA A 1034 -9.24 15.91 41.24
N VAL A 1035 -8.84 16.71 42.23
CA VAL A 1035 -9.25 18.14 42.31
C VAL A 1035 -8.73 18.94 41.11
N LYS A 1036 -7.50 18.69 40.64
CA LYS A 1036 -6.97 19.40 39.47
C LYS A 1036 -7.72 19.03 38.19
N LYS A 1037 -7.92 17.73 37.94
CA LYS A 1037 -8.46 17.21 36.69
C LYS A 1037 -9.97 17.39 36.57
N MET A 1038 -10.73 17.18 37.65
CA MET A 1038 -12.19 17.42 37.66
C MET A 1038 -12.52 18.88 37.38
N THR A 1039 -11.85 19.83 38.04
CA THR A 1039 -12.05 21.26 37.73
C THR A 1039 -11.62 21.60 36.29
N SER A 1040 -10.52 21.02 35.80
CA SER A 1040 -10.04 21.27 34.44
C SER A 1040 -11.03 20.80 33.38
N VAL A 1041 -11.53 19.57 33.50
CA VAL A 1041 -12.45 19.00 32.50
C VAL A 1041 -13.85 19.62 32.61
N LEU A 1042 -14.28 20.01 33.81
CA LEU A 1042 -15.48 20.82 34.02
C LEU A 1042 -15.39 22.16 33.28
N ASN A 1043 -14.27 22.88 33.43
CA ASN A 1043 -14.05 24.13 32.71
C ASN A 1043 -14.06 23.93 31.19
N GLN A 1044 -13.49 22.82 30.70
CA GLN A 1044 -13.51 22.49 29.27
C GLN A 1044 -14.94 22.23 28.77
N ALA A 1045 -15.73 21.45 29.50
CA ALA A 1045 -17.14 21.19 29.15
C ALA A 1045 -17.97 22.49 29.13
N CYS A 1046 -17.77 23.36 30.14
CA CYS A 1046 -18.39 24.68 30.19
C CYS A 1046 -17.98 25.57 29.01
N THR A 1047 -16.67 25.61 28.69
CA THR A 1047 -16.13 26.37 27.56
C THR A 1047 -16.69 25.88 26.22
N LYS A 1048 -16.79 24.55 26.03
CA LYS A 1048 -17.34 23.94 24.80
C LYS A 1048 -18.82 24.33 24.58
N GLU A 1049 -19.57 24.50 25.65
CA GLU A 1049 -20.99 24.89 25.58
C GLU A 1049 -21.21 26.40 25.74
N ASN A 1050 -20.14 27.18 25.80
CA ASN A 1050 -20.16 28.64 25.99
C ASN A 1050 -20.95 29.08 27.24
N ILE A 1051 -20.78 28.34 28.34
CA ILE A 1051 -21.38 28.61 29.66
C ILE A 1051 -20.26 28.89 30.65
N LYS A 1052 -20.40 29.87 31.53
CA LYS A 1052 -19.47 30.10 32.65
C LYS A 1052 -19.84 29.17 33.81
N VAL A 1053 -18.84 28.67 34.55
CA VAL A 1053 -19.08 27.85 35.76
C VAL A 1053 -20.01 28.54 36.77
N THR A 1054 -20.00 29.88 36.81
CA THR A 1054 -20.90 30.71 37.63
C THR A 1054 -22.39 30.59 37.26
N GLU A 1055 -22.67 30.29 35.99
CA GLU A 1055 -24.02 30.19 35.42
C GLU A 1055 -24.64 28.80 35.61
N LEU A 1056 -23.86 27.83 36.08
CA LEU A 1056 -24.37 26.51 36.47
C LEU A 1056 -25.27 26.65 37.70
N ASP A 1057 -26.37 25.91 37.71
CA ASP A 1057 -27.26 25.83 38.86
C ASP A 1057 -26.74 24.84 39.91
N LEU A 1058 -26.07 23.78 39.46
CA LEU A 1058 -25.50 22.75 40.33
C LEU A 1058 -24.38 21.98 39.61
N VAL A 1059 -23.29 21.69 40.34
CA VAL A 1059 -22.21 20.79 39.92
C VAL A 1059 -22.31 19.51 40.74
N ILE A 1060 -22.39 18.37 40.06
CA ILE A 1060 -22.45 17.03 40.64
C ILE A 1060 -21.10 16.34 40.38
N PRO A 1061 -20.13 16.47 41.29
CA PRO A 1061 -18.87 15.75 41.18
C PRO A 1061 -19.04 14.27 41.53
N HIS A 1062 -18.12 13.44 41.06
CA HIS A 1062 -17.90 12.10 41.61
C HIS A 1062 -17.74 12.15 43.14
N GLN A 1063 -18.51 11.31 43.83
CA GLN A 1063 -18.58 11.26 45.29
C GLN A 1063 -17.41 10.43 45.87
N ALA A 1064 -16.18 10.94 45.71
CA ALA A 1064 -14.96 10.22 46.10
C ALA A 1064 -14.67 10.26 47.61
N ASN A 1065 -14.68 11.47 48.17
CA ASN A 1065 -14.66 11.80 49.59
C ASN A 1065 -15.11 13.27 49.74
N GLN A 1066 -15.63 13.68 50.90
CA GLN A 1066 -16.13 15.04 51.12
C GLN A 1066 -15.03 16.09 50.96
N ARG A 1067 -13.78 15.79 51.31
CA ARG A 1067 -12.66 16.75 51.19
C ARG A 1067 -12.35 17.11 49.74
N ILE A 1068 -12.47 16.16 48.80
CA ILE A 1068 -12.30 16.42 47.36
C ILE A 1068 -13.45 17.30 46.88
N ILE A 1069 -14.68 17.00 47.31
CA ILE A 1069 -15.86 17.79 46.98
C ILE A 1069 -15.71 19.23 47.49
N ASP A 1070 -15.32 19.41 48.75
CA ASP A 1070 -15.07 20.72 49.36
C ASP A 1070 -13.93 21.48 48.65
N ALA A 1071 -12.88 20.77 48.23
CA ALA A 1071 -11.78 21.37 47.50
C ALA A 1071 -12.19 21.82 46.09
N ILE A 1072 -13.05 21.05 45.40
CA ILE A 1072 -13.65 21.45 44.12
C ILE A 1072 -14.56 22.66 44.36
N ALA A 1073 -15.43 22.60 45.36
CA ALA A 1073 -16.35 23.68 45.77
C ALA A 1073 -15.62 25.00 46.02
N LYS A 1074 -14.53 24.95 46.80
CA LYS A 1074 -13.65 26.11 47.05
C LYS A 1074 -13.01 26.63 45.77
N LYS A 1075 -12.59 25.73 44.87
CA LYS A 1075 -11.87 26.10 43.63
C LYS A 1075 -12.79 26.68 42.56
N ILE A 1076 -14.05 26.27 42.51
CA ILE A 1076 -15.05 26.87 41.61
C ILE A 1076 -15.62 28.18 42.14
N GLY A 1077 -15.51 28.45 43.45
CA GLY A 1077 -15.85 29.73 44.09
C GLY A 1077 -17.30 29.86 44.59
N PHE A 1078 -18.14 28.82 44.44
CA PHE A 1078 -19.56 28.81 44.82
C PHE A 1078 -19.93 27.48 45.50
N PRO A 1079 -19.53 27.29 46.78
CA PRO A 1079 -19.63 26.00 47.44
C PRO A 1079 -21.06 25.50 47.64
N GLU A 1080 -22.04 26.39 47.73
CA GLU A 1080 -23.47 26.08 47.81
C GLU A 1080 -24.03 25.42 46.54
N LYS A 1081 -23.30 25.50 45.42
CA LYS A 1081 -23.66 24.91 44.13
C LYS A 1081 -22.95 23.59 43.84
N VAL A 1082 -22.27 22.97 44.82
CA VAL A 1082 -21.66 21.64 44.65
C VAL A 1082 -22.43 20.59 45.44
N ALA A 1083 -22.96 19.62 44.72
CA ALA A 1083 -23.72 18.51 45.26
C ALA A 1083 -22.84 17.51 46.02
N SER A 1084 -23.33 17.08 47.19
CA SER A 1084 -22.77 15.97 47.94
C SER A 1084 -23.88 15.16 48.59
N ASN A 1085 -23.91 13.85 48.34
CA ASN A 1085 -24.66 12.87 49.16
C ASN A 1085 -23.72 11.86 49.84
N ILE A 1086 -22.40 12.00 49.64
CA ILE A 1086 -21.41 11.01 50.08
C ILE A 1086 -21.48 10.64 51.56
N LYS A 1087 -21.99 11.54 52.41
CA LYS A 1087 -22.09 11.34 53.86
C LYS A 1087 -22.77 10.01 54.23
N HIS A 1088 -23.79 9.60 53.48
CA HIS A 1088 -24.55 8.38 53.79
C HIS A 1088 -24.41 7.27 52.75
N HIS A 1089 -23.68 7.54 51.66
CA HIS A 1089 -23.53 6.61 50.53
C HIS A 1089 -22.12 6.08 50.37
N GLY A 1090 -21.11 6.76 50.90
CA GLY A 1090 -19.71 6.44 50.58
C GLY A 1090 -19.39 6.55 49.08
N ASN A 1091 -18.26 5.97 48.68
CA ASN A 1091 -17.81 5.98 47.29
C ASN A 1091 -18.25 4.70 46.56
N THR A 1092 -19.25 4.84 45.69
CA THR A 1092 -19.78 3.77 44.82
C THR A 1092 -19.18 3.78 43.42
N SER A 1093 -17.95 4.29 43.25
CA SER A 1093 -17.23 4.38 41.96
C SER A 1093 -18.11 5.00 40.87
N SER A 1094 -18.34 4.29 39.75
CA SER A 1094 -19.07 4.74 38.58
C SER A 1094 -20.54 5.09 38.89
N SER A 1095 -21.13 4.49 39.92
CA SER A 1095 -22.54 4.70 40.31
C SER A 1095 -22.80 6.00 41.09
N SER A 1096 -21.75 6.66 41.60
CA SER A 1096 -21.89 7.81 42.51
C SER A 1096 -22.65 9.02 41.95
N ILE A 1097 -22.30 9.47 40.74
CA ILE A 1097 -23.00 10.56 40.05
C ILE A 1097 -24.45 10.18 39.75
N PRO A 1098 -24.73 9.04 39.09
CA PRO A 1098 -26.10 8.67 38.77
C PRO A 1098 -26.97 8.35 40.00
N ILE A 1099 -26.41 7.91 41.14
CA ILE A 1099 -27.17 7.78 42.40
C ILE A 1099 -27.70 9.15 42.84
N TYR A 1100 -26.84 10.18 42.86
CA TYR A 1100 -27.28 11.53 43.22
C TYR A 1100 -28.38 12.04 42.29
N LEU A 1101 -28.24 11.78 40.97
CA LEU A 1101 -29.25 12.12 39.98
C LEU A 1101 -30.58 11.40 40.26
N ALA A 1102 -30.56 10.11 40.56
CA ALA A 1102 -31.77 9.32 40.81
C ALA A 1102 -32.52 9.74 42.07
N GLU A 1103 -31.81 9.99 43.17
CA GLU A 1103 -32.43 10.41 44.43
C GLU A 1103 -33.06 11.80 44.36
N ASN A 1104 -32.49 12.66 43.50
CA ASN A 1104 -32.92 14.05 43.37
C ASN A 1104 -33.62 14.31 42.02
N TRP A 1105 -34.05 13.28 41.31
CA TRP A 1105 -34.50 13.40 39.91
C TRP A 1105 -35.59 14.46 39.73
N SER A 1106 -36.60 14.46 40.60
CA SER A 1106 -37.72 15.40 40.54
C SER A 1106 -37.32 16.85 40.88
N THR A 1107 -36.44 17.04 41.86
CA THR A 1107 -36.00 18.38 42.29
C THR A 1107 -35.01 18.98 41.30
N LEU A 1108 -34.16 18.16 40.69
CA LEU A 1108 -33.17 18.58 39.69
C LEU A 1108 -33.81 19.10 38.40
N GLN A 1109 -35.01 18.62 38.04
CA GLN A 1109 -35.72 19.11 36.85
C GLN A 1109 -36.06 20.61 36.91
N SER A 1110 -36.10 21.20 38.11
CA SER A 1110 -36.29 22.65 38.30
C SER A 1110 -35.03 23.49 38.02
N LYS A 1111 -33.87 22.85 37.84
CA LYS A 1111 -32.60 23.50 37.53
C LYS A 1111 -32.40 23.55 36.02
N LYS A 1112 -32.03 24.71 35.49
CA LYS A 1112 -31.84 24.90 34.04
C LYS A 1112 -30.60 24.18 33.54
N THR A 1113 -29.47 24.29 34.25
CA THR A 1113 -28.19 23.74 33.79
C THR A 1113 -27.42 23.08 34.92
N LEU A 1114 -27.16 21.78 34.76
CA LEU A 1114 -26.37 20.95 35.66
C LEU A 1114 -25.03 20.61 35.01
N ALA A 1115 -23.97 20.47 35.79
CA ALA A 1115 -22.70 19.92 35.32
C ALA A 1115 -22.31 18.67 36.10
N LEU A 1116 -21.86 17.65 35.38
CA LEU A 1116 -21.31 16.42 35.93
C LEU A 1116 -19.79 16.46 35.78
N THR A 1117 -19.03 15.99 36.77
CA THR A 1117 -17.58 15.82 36.61
C THR A 1117 -17.05 14.65 37.41
N ALA A 1118 -16.16 13.85 36.83
CA ALA A 1118 -15.60 12.65 37.46
C ALA A 1118 -14.10 12.52 37.23
N PHE A 1119 -13.45 11.83 38.18
CA PHE A 1119 -12.09 11.32 38.05
C PHE A 1119 -12.10 9.85 38.50
N GLY A 1120 -11.68 8.96 37.61
CA GLY A 1120 -11.64 7.51 37.77
C GLY A 1120 -10.27 6.98 38.16
N GLY A 1121 -10.26 5.76 38.73
CA GLY A 1121 -9.05 5.13 39.24
C GLY A 1121 -7.99 4.77 38.20
N GLY A 1122 -8.38 4.61 36.94
CA GLY A 1122 -7.46 4.51 35.79
C GLY A 1122 -6.87 5.85 35.33
N PHE A 1123 -6.95 6.90 36.17
CA PHE A 1123 -6.57 8.27 35.83
C PHE A 1123 -7.30 8.84 34.60
N THR A 1124 -8.51 8.35 34.38
CA THR A 1124 -9.52 8.87 33.47
C THR A 1124 -10.30 9.99 34.13
N TYR A 1125 -10.78 10.96 33.38
CA TYR A 1125 -11.58 12.06 33.89
C TYR A 1125 -12.49 12.60 32.81
N ALA A 1126 -13.66 13.04 33.22
CA ALA A 1126 -14.71 13.44 32.31
C ALA A 1126 -15.61 14.52 32.90
N ALA A 1127 -16.29 15.27 32.04
CA ALA A 1127 -17.39 16.15 32.43
C ALA A 1127 -18.48 16.19 31.35
N ALA A 1128 -19.71 16.44 31.78
CA ALA A 1128 -20.86 16.62 30.88
C ALA A 1128 -21.75 17.76 31.40
N ILE A 1129 -22.47 18.43 30.50
CA ILE A 1129 -23.48 19.43 30.84
C ILE A 1129 -24.86 18.86 30.53
N LEU A 1130 -25.79 18.96 31.48
CA LEU A 1130 -27.18 18.59 31.29
C LEU A 1130 -28.06 19.84 31.35
N ASN A 1131 -29.01 19.96 30.42
CA ASN A 1131 -29.97 21.05 30.40
C ASN A 1131 -31.39 20.51 30.61
N SER A 1132 -32.16 21.07 31.54
CA SER A 1132 -33.54 20.63 31.76
C SER A 1132 -34.43 20.98 30.57
N LEU A 1133 -35.32 20.05 30.20
CA LEU A 1133 -36.31 20.23 29.13
C LEU A 1133 -37.60 20.90 29.62
N ARG A 1134 -37.84 20.97 30.95
CA ARG A 1134 -38.99 21.66 31.52
C ARG A 1134 -38.71 23.17 31.62
N ARG A 1135 -39.57 23.98 31.01
CA ARG A 1135 -39.59 25.45 31.15
C ARG A 1135 -40.23 25.89 32.46
#